data_AF-A0A0Q6XUS2-F1
#
_entry.id   AF-A0A0Q6XUS2-F1
#
_cell.length_a   1.000
_cell.length_b   1.000
_cell.length_c   1.000
_cell.angle_alpha   90.00
_cell.angle_beta   90.00
_cell.angle_gamma   90.00
#
_symmetry.space_group_name_H-M   'P 1'
#
loop_
_entity.id
_entity.type
_entity.pdbx_description
1 polymer ?
#
loop_
_entity_poly.entity_id
_entity_poly.type
_entity_poly.pdbx_seq_one_letter_code
_entity_poly.pdbx_strand_id
1 'polypeptide(L)'
;MDSYANEVMAQPSGKERYRAFRRRLLESVAQEPQPAWLAWRQDDEETDQCHPLQGLRRRVVAMREQLYWRHGNDRGLSEEPSADVRRALGIPSGLRLSYPLSRRLLQSTAGAFAPPHLMMRIARRELQNVRTYHGRRLLFSAVLHRFFVSGESLRLTDALDFALLRLEGKVTHGQLREIEPRSVHWVRAFYKLGVRTAPALLECFRQRRDSDDGPLIELLVDEKVIQAPAELAAWPARPHYAGHVRRVAPDQMGSARAVVQCLMQLGVPRAAIAKACQDDHPNFRHVRLLENLVILEEHDICVPTVAAGVGKFLWAASPQRWRFLVDVLRLRAAEDLVLFVELLRRDSEMNTDLAEALLSLQATPRGMADCQQVLLLGAEDPAAPVRALERLSLPPFSFTPSEFGRVRDFAHDDGPLEAFLDCLARHGVVAPQEVLAFERCYHRRMSLDNFARLLDIGVACRGGAPVVELADWVNRAARIDKVDACEVAADLLRLGTLLDLDRMLAVAPLGASVLRYLIVEKRVKPLDKLLRWFYHDAPGVLEVKLWGPLGDIERVMLDDAFERRRFNVVNHNVGCAYAAGRHRAAAQLRPRPAYSDRAACDAYNRTLDRLINEQRAALVQQMREVLLLTGGVLLTSLLDAGSAEEARTRLEAFKPLLADLVAGRGPAVPQLSPLEAEAVALVYGISPAGVEQLWPELVGHEQDLSALALADHYPMRWRQAHRRLRDGARLDEKGLGAIARLPSLVNAFNARWKSDMFDACKGLRPSRIDDDAADVDGLLHHLAVLCAIASGDDQVAASLCRWQDSRDGLLGGSVPYGELEHLRTFFETILPDALDSQAPVRLRRLAGEPAARLIQRLGVKIQPDIKLDRDRLVQAMAATRSRVLPVYLKWNARERGKFPKVGQQHAETVLHAVVSKTPAAFFAKEAVGLCTRHDVHMWKEARHAHLLVFDPTQRCLAGMAMLYVEVIPAIDSIQPTLVIRALNPVARYAAGHDSTSIVEAFFATAMTIAAENNLAAVAFPGDGGMHLLSNVSEIENDIRKRYVKSAQSRFGLGPLPVEQGGVLDRAVRVEATFHGYAVGGGGTVSSLYVIWRGAEAGSAQPRFQID
;
A
#
# COMPACT_ATOMS: atom_id res chain seq x y z
N MET A 1 -73.45 20.07 44.59
CA MET A 1 -74.73 20.79 44.49
C MET A 1 -74.54 21.92 43.52
N ASP A 2 -74.94 21.65 42.28
CA ASP A 2 -75.60 22.49 41.26
C ASP A 2 -75.69 24.01 41.53
N SER A 3 -75.57 24.92 40.56
CA SER A 3 -76.05 24.79 39.18
C SER A 3 -75.31 25.68 38.16
N TYR A 4 -75.11 25.10 36.98
CA TYR A 4 -75.20 25.68 35.64
C TYR A 4 -75.73 27.12 35.49
N ALA A 5 -74.97 27.94 34.73
CA ALA A 5 -75.53 28.90 33.78
C ALA A 5 -74.52 29.24 32.66
N ASN A 6 -74.88 28.83 31.44
CA ASN A 6 -74.65 29.51 30.17
C ASN A 6 -73.29 30.19 29.86
N GLU A 7 -72.42 29.46 29.15
CA GLU A 7 -71.69 30.08 28.03
C GLU A 7 -71.96 29.28 26.75
N VAL A 8 -72.89 29.80 25.96
CA VAL A 8 -73.01 29.48 24.54
C VAL A 8 -71.76 30.04 23.85
N MET A 9 -70.69 29.26 23.82
CA MET A 9 -69.57 29.53 22.92
C MET A 9 -70.07 29.27 21.49
N ALA A 10 -70.48 30.36 20.83
CA ALA A 10 -70.74 30.39 19.40
C ALA A 10 -69.62 29.63 18.66
N GLN A 11 -70.00 28.62 17.87
CA GLN A 11 -69.02 27.91 17.05
C GLN A 11 -68.28 28.96 16.20
N PRO A 12 -66.95 29.05 16.30
CA PRO A 12 -66.19 30.09 15.61
C PRO A 12 -66.46 30.01 14.11
N SER A 13 -66.65 31.17 13.47
CA SER A 13 -66.82 31.23 12.03
C SER A 13 -65.67 30.49 11.34
N GLY A 14 -65.92 29.87 10.18
CA GLY A 14 -64.91 29.06 9.49
C GLY A 14 -63.59 29.81 9.17
N LYS A 15 -63.56 31.15 9.26
CA LYS A 15 -62.35 31.97 9.13
C LYS A 15 -61.57 32.10 10.45
N GLU A 16 -62.25 32.27 11.58
CA GLU A 16 -61.63 32.36 12.91
C GLU A 16 -61.03 31.03 13.35
N ARG A 17 -61.75 29.93 13.07
CA ARG A 17 -61.25 28.57 13.31
C ARG A 17 -59.93 28.31 12.57
N TYR A 18 -59.84 28.73 11.30
CA TYR A 18 -58.62 28.60 10.50
C TYR A 18 -57.49 29.50 10.99
N ARG A 19 -57.78 30.73 11.45
CA ARG A 19 -56.76 31.63 12.01
C ARG A 19 -56.14 31.05 13.28
N ALA A 20 -56.96 30.49 14.18
CA ALA A 20 -56.50 29.81 15.39
C ALA A 20 -55.70 28.54 15.07
N PHE A 21 -56.11 27.77 14.06
CA PHE A 21 -55.36 26.61 13.56
C PHE A 21 -53.98 27.00 13.00
N ARG A 22 -53.93 28.02 12.13
CA ARG A 22 -52.69 28.52 11.52
C ARG A 22 -51.71 29.07 12.55
N ARG A 23 -52.22 29.79 13.56
CA ARG A 23 -51.39 30.35 14.64
C ARG A 23 -50.70 29.24 15.43
N ARG A 24 -51.46 28.24 15.88
CA ARG A 24 -50.93 27.07 16.60
C ARG A 24 -49.83 26.34 15.84
N LEU A 25 -49.98 26.14 14.53
CA LEU A 25 -48.95 25.48 13.72
C LEU A 25 -47.72 26.36 13.46
N LEU A 26 -47.88 27.67 13.33
CA LEU A 26 -46.73 28.58 13.19
C LEU A 26 -45.94 28.71 14.51
N GLU A 27 -46.61 28.52 15.65
CA GLU A 27 -45.99 28.43 16.99
C GLU A 27 -45.27 27.09 17.18
N SER A 28 -45.86 25.96 16.76
CA SER A 28 -45.17 24.65 16.84
C SER A 28 -43.90 24.61 16.00
N VAL A 29 -43.92 25.19 14.79
CA VAL A 29 -42.73 25.30 13.91
C VAL A 29 -41.67 26.24 14.50
N ALA A 30 -42.03 27.14 15.42
CA ALA A 30 -41.07 28.02 16.09
C ALA A 30 -40.44 27.40 17.36
N GLN A 31 -41.03 26.33 17.89
CA GLN A 31 -40.56 25.64 19.10
C GLN A 31 -39.76 24.36 18.80
N GLU A 32 -39.86 23.80 17.60
CA GLU A 32 -39.00 22.68 17.18
C GLU A 32 -37.54 23.18 17.01
N PRO A 33 -36.54 22.50 17.62
CA PRO A 33 -35.14 22.81 17.34
C PRO A 33 -34.93 22.64 15.84
N GLN A 34 -34.32 23.65 15.21
CA GLN A 34 -34.02 23.56 13.78
C GLN A 34 -33.30 22.23 13.52
N PRO A 35 -33.70 21.46 12.49
CA PRO A 35 -33.02 20.23 12.13
C PRO A 35 -31.51 20.48 12.04
N ALA A 36 -30.68 19.54 12.51
CA ALA A 36 -29.23 19.74 12.57
C ALA A 36 -28.59 20.26 11.26
N TRP A 37 -29.17 19.96 10.08
CA TRP A 37 -28.70 20.47 8.78
C TRP A 37 -28.95 21.98 8.53
N LEU A 38 -29.76 22.63 9.34
CA LEU A 38 -29.97 24.09 9.37
C LEU A 38 -29.08 24.78 10.43
N ALA A 39 -28.60 24.04 11.44
CA ALA A 39 -27.73 24.56 12.50
C ALA A 39 -26.28 24.84 12.02
N TRP A 40 -25.79 24.13 10.99
CA TRP A 40 -24.44 24.33 10.42
C TRP A 40 -24.25 25.63 9.58
N ARG A 41 -25.15 26.62 9.70
CA ARG A 41 -25.15 27.84 8.85
C ARG A 41 -24.98 29.16 9.62
N GLN A 42 -24.63 29.14 10.90
CA GLN A 42 -24.55 30.36 11.72
C GLN A 42 -23.14 30.76 12.18
N ASP A 43 -22.08 30.11 11.69
CA ASP A 43 -20.70 30.41 12.12
C ASP A 43 -19.96 31.47 11.27
N ASP A 44 -20.63 32.20 10.38
CA ASP A 44 -20.03 33.38 9.73
C ASP A 44 -20.56 34.65 10.43
N GLU A 45 -19.69 35.34 11.19
CA GLU A 45 -19.92 36.51 12.06
C GLU A 45 -20.44 37.79 11.38
N GLU A 46 -20.94 37.73 10.15
CA GLU A 46 -21.53 38.87 9.45
C GLU A 46 -22.86 38.47 8.79
N THR A 47 -23.87 38.12 9.59
CA THR A 47 -25.23 37.98 9.06
C THR A 47 -26.08 39.17 9.48
N ASP A 48 -26.28 40.04 8.49
CA ASP A 48 -27.33 41.04 8.45
C ASP A 48 -28.68 40.41 8.86
N GLN A 49 -29.38 41.05 9.80
CA GLN A 49 -30.62 40.54 10.38
C GLN A 49 -31.62 40.20 9.25
N CYS A 50 -31.88 38.91 9.06
CA CYS A 50 -32.80 38.45 8.01
C CYS A 50 -34.16 39.15 8.19
N HIS A 51 -34.55 39.96 7.20
CA HIS A 51 -35.71 40.85 7.31
C HIS A 51 -36.96 40.11 7.84
N PRO A 52 -37.76 40.68 8.78
CA PRO A 52 -38.85 39.97 9.47
C PRO A 52 -39.86 39.27 8.54
N LEU A 53 -40.16 39.88 7.39
CA LEU A 53 -41.03 39.30 6.36
C LEU A 53 -40.43 38.05 5.69
N GLN A 54 -39.11 37.99 5.51
CA GLN A 54 -38.42 36.83 4.95
C GLN A 54 -38.43 35.67 5.95
N GLY A 55 -38.20 35.96 7.24
CA GLY A 55 -38.39 35.01 8.34
C GLY A 55 -39.81 34.45 8.40
N LEU A 56 -40.83 35.31 8.28
CA LEU A 56 -42.24 34.90 8.24
C LEU A 56 -42.57 34.01 7.03
N ARG A 57 -42.03 34.33 5.84
CA ARG A 57 -42.20 33.52 4.63
C ARG A 57 -41.60 32.12 4.80
N ARG A 58 -40.39 32.03 5.36
CA ARG A 58 -39.73 30.74 5.67
C ARG A 58 -40.59 29.89 6.63
N ARG A 59 -41.10 30.50 7.72
CA ARG A 59 -41.98 29.83 8.69
C ARG A 59 -43.28 29.32 8.06
N VAL A 60 -43.89 30.07 7.14
CA VAL A 60 -45.11 29.63 6.43
C VAL A 60 -44.84 28.46 5.48
N VAL A 61 -43.67 28.42 4.83
CA VAL A 61 -43.26 27.28 3.99
C VAL A 61 -43.04 26.04 4.85
N ALA A 62 -42.26 26.15 5.94
CA ALA A 62 -42.01 25.06 6.88
C ALA A 62 -43.33 24.50 7.48
N MET A 63 -44.26 25.37 7.88
CA MET A 63 -45.60 24.97 8.34
C MET A 63 -46.34 24.12 7.31
N ARG A 64 -46.31 24.50 6.04
CA ARG A 64 -46.98 23.74 4.98
C ARG A 64 -46.26 22.43 4.68
N GLU A 65 -44.94 22.38 4.84
CA GLU A 65 -44.14 21.17 4.64
C GLU A 65 -44.43 20.15 5.74
N GLN A 66 -44.52 20.59 6.99
CA GLN A 66 -44.95 19.77 8.12
C GLN A 66 -46.36 19.19 7.88
N LEU A 67 -47.30 20.00 7.38
CA LEU A 67 -48.64 19.54 7.00
C LEU A 67 -48.61 18.53 5.86
N TYR A 68 -47.75 18.72 4.85
CA TYR A 68 -47.55 17.72 3.80
C TYR A 68 -47.05 16.40 4.39
N TRP A 69 -46.01 16.41 5.23
CA TRP A 69 -45.42 15.18 5.77
C TRP A 69 -46.39 14.40 6.65
N ARG A 70 -47.16 15.11 7.49
CA ARG A 70 -48.16 14.50 8.37
C ARG A 70 -49.29 13.79 7.61
N HIS A 71 -49.61 14.26 6.40
CA HIS A 71 -50.69 13.71 5.57
C HIS A 71 -50.19 12.97 4.31
N GLY A 72 -48.88 12.95 4.05
CA GLY A 72 -48.30 12.51 2.79
C GLY A 72 -47.59 11.15 2.84
N ASN A 73 -47.38 10.57 4.02
CA ASN A 73 -46.68 9.29 4.18
C ASN A 73 -47.52 8.06 3.84
N ASP A 74 -48.85 8.16 3.82
CA ASP A 74 -49.72 7.08 3.35
C ASP A 74 -49.88 7.15 1.83
N ARG A 75 -49.47 6.10 1.11
CA ARG A 75 -49.75 5.92 -0.33
C ARG A 75 -51.24 5.66 -0.55
N GLY A 76 -52.02 6.73 -0.41
CA GLY A 76 -53.47 6.72 -0.43
C GLY A 76 -54.04 6.94 0.96
N LEU A 77 -54.24 8.23 1.27
CA LEU A 77 -54.99 8.73 2.43
C LEU A 77 -56.19 7.84 2.78
N SER A 78 -56.21 7.29 3.99
CA SER A 78 -57.35 6.54 4.54
C SER A 78 -58.56 7.46 4.78
N GLU A 79 -58.31 8.71 5.18
CA GLU A 79 -59.32 9.73 5.47
C GLU A 79 -59.04 11.05 4.73
N GLU A 80 -60.09 11.84 4.49
CA GLU A 80 -59.96 13.18 3.88
C GLU A 80 -59.34 14.18 4.86
N PRO A 81 -58.35 14.99 4.46
CA PRO A 81 -57.81 16.05 5.30
C PRO A 81 -58.89 17.07 5.67
N SER A 82 -58.83 17.58 6.90
CA SER A 82 -59.78 18.58 7.39
C SER A 82 -59.80 19.86 6.52
N ALA A 83 -60.91 20.59 6.54
CA ALA A 83 -61.07 21.82 5.76
C ALA A 83 -59.96 22.86 6.02
N ASP A 84 -59.43 22.89 7.25
CA ASP A 84 -58.36 23.80 7.65
C ASP A 84 -56.99 23.40 7.08
N VAL A 85 -56.68 22.10 7.03
CA VAL A 85 -55.49 21.56 6.35
C VAL A 85 -55.53 21.83 4.85
N ARG A 86 -56.69 21.58 4.22
CA ARG A 86 -56.89 21.85 2.78
C ARG A 86 -56.72 23.33 2.46
N ARG A 87 -57.23 24.22 3.31
CA ARG A 87 -57.04 25.67 3.16
C ARG A 87 -55.57 26.08 3.33
N ALA A 88 -54.82 25.49 4.26
CA ALA A 88 -53.39 25.77 4.46
C ALA A 88 -52.52 25.33 3.26
N LEU A 89 -52.83 24.15 2.70
CA LEU A 89 -52.20 23.58 1.51
C LEU A 89 -52.80 24.12 0.19
N GLY A 90 -53.82 24.97 0.24
CA GLY A 90 -54.43 25.58 -0.94
C GLY A 90 -55.14 24.59 -1.87
N ILE A 91 -55.68 23.49 -1.33
CA ILE A 91 -56.43 22.46 -2.05
C ILE A 91 -57.93 22.83 -2.02
N PRO A 92 -58.63 22.94 -3.16
CA PRO A 92 -60.06 23.24 -3.22
C PRO A 92 -60.91 22.19 -2.50
N SER A 93 -62.05 22.57 -1.90
CA SER A 93 -62.94 21.64 -1.17
C SER A 93 -63.61 20.59 -2.06
N GLY A 94 -63.81 20.88 -3.35
CA GLY A 94 -64.43 19.94 -4.30
C GLY A 94 -63.52 18.81 -4.80
N LEU A 95 -62.21 18.86 -4.51
CA LEU A 95 -61.23 17.91 -5.04
C LEU A 95 -61.01 16.73 -4.09
N ARG A 96 -61.49 15.52 -4.40
CA ARG A 96 -61.29 14.36 -3.50
C ARG A 96 -59.84 13.84 -3.55
N LEU A 97 -59.27 13.62 -2.37
CA LEU A 97 -57.93 13.09 -2.14
C LEU A 97 -57.96 11.63 -1.67
N SER A 98 -59.05 11.19 -1.02
CA SER A 98 -59.26 9.78 -0.65
C SER A 98 -60.28 9.11 -1.59
N TYR A 99 -59.92 7.92 -2.07
CA TYR A 99 -60.79 7.07 -2.90
C TYR A 99 -60.91 5.68 -2.28
N PRO A 100 -62.05 4.99 -2.39
CA PRO A 100 -62.18 3.58 -1.98
C PRO A 100 -61.28 2.67 -2.82
N LEU A 101 -60.88 1.52 -2.27
CA LEU A 101 -59.91 0.59 -2.86
C LEU A 101 -60.29 0.17 -4.30
N SER A 102 -61.57 -0.12 -4.54
CA SER A 102 -62.10 -0.47 -5.87
C SER A 102 -61.86 0.61 -6.92
N ARG A 103 -62.04 1.89 -6.55
CA ARG A 103 -61.81 3.03 -7.44
C ARG A 103 -60.32 3.34 -7.62
N ARG A 104 -59.48 3.04 -6.62
CA ARG A 104 -58.01 3.11 -6.75
C ARG A 104 -57.50 2.08 -7.76
N LEU A 105 -57.98 0.84 -7.68
CA LEU A 105 -57.66 -0.24 -8.63
C LEU A 105 -58.14 0.10 -10.05
N LEU A 106 -59.33 0.68 -10.19
CA LEU A 106 -59.86 1.16 -11.48
C LEU A 106 -58.99 2.28 -12.07
N GLN A 107 -58.52 3.23 -11.26
CA GLN A 107 -57.64 4.31 -11.72
C GLN A 107 -56.26 3.79 -12.15
N SER A 108 -55.72 2.81 -11.42
CA SER A 108 -54.46 2.16 -11.79
C SER A 108 -54.59 1.32 -13.06
N THR A 109 -55.70 0.61 -13.27
CA THR A 109 -55.93 -0.13 -14.52
C THR A 109 -56.20 0.83 -15.69
N ALA A 110 -57.04 1.84 -15.53
CA ALA A 110 -57.29 2.85 -16.56
C ALA A 110 -56.01 3.64 -16.94
N GLY A 111 -55.14 3.95 -15.97
CA GLY A 111 -53.86 4.60 -16.20
C GLY A 111 -52.87 3.77 -17.01
N ALA A 112 -52.96 2.43 -16.96
CA ALA A 112 -52.12 1.53 -17.76
C ALA A 112 -52.50 1.52 -19.26
N PHE A 113 -53.77 1.79 -19.59
CA PHE A 113 -54.30 1.69 -20.96
C PHE A 113 -54.59 3.06 -21.62
N ALA A 114 -54.56 4.17 -20.88
CA ALA A 114 -54.80 5.49 -21.43
C ALA A 114 -53.54 6.11 -22.06
N PRO A 115 -53.65 6.87 -23.17
CA PRO A 115 -52.51 7.57 -23.75
C PRO A 115 -51.84 8.54 -22.76
N PRO A 116 -50.51 8.47 -22.55
CA PRO A 116 -49.83 9.27 -21.52
C PRO A 116 -50.08 10.78 -21.61
N HIS A 117 -50.18 11.33 -22.82
CA HIS A 117 -50.43 12.76 -23.04
C HIS A 117 -51.82 13.21 -22.55
N LEU A 118 -52.83 12.34 -22.58
CA LEU A 118 -54.18 12.63 -22.08
C LEU A 118 -54.17 12.65 -20.55
N MET A 119 -53.51 11.67 -19.93
CA MET A 119 -53.29 11.64 -18.48
C MET A 119 -52.50 12.86 -18.00
N MET A 120 -51.53 13.34 -18.78
CA MET A 120 -50.75 14.55 -18.45
C MET A 120 -51.59 15.82 -18.51
N ARG A 121 -52.50 15.92 -19.48
CA ARG A 121 -53.42 17.06 -19.58
C ARG A 121 -54.37 17.11 -18.37
N ILE A 122 -54.84 15.95 -17.91
CA ILE A 122 -55.68 15.82 -16.71
C ILE A 122 -54.85 16.18 -15.47
N ALA A 123 -53.66 15.61 -15.30
CA ALA A 123 -52.77 15.92 -14.18
C ALA A 123 -52.43 17.42 -14.10
N ARG A 124 -52.10 18.06 -15.24
CA ARG A 124 -51.83 19.51 -15.32
C ARG A 124 -53.05 20.33 -14.89
N ARG A 125 -54.25 19.99 -15.37
CA ARG A 125 -55.49 20.67 -15.00
C ARG A 125 -55.77 20.59 -13.50
N GLU A 126 -55.62 19.41 -12.90
CA GLU A 126 -55.85 19.21 -11.47
C GLU A 126 -54.80 19.93 -10.61
N LEU A 127 -53.52 19.89 -11.01
CA LEU A 127 -52.45 20.61 -10.32
C LEU A 127 -52.64 22.15 -10.39
N GLN A 128 -53.11 22.69 -11.52
CA GLN A 128 -53.39 24.12 -11.67
C GLN A 128 -54.49 24.63 -10.71
N ASN A 129 -55.41 23.76 -10.31
CA ASN A 129 -56.48 24.10 -9.35
C ASN A 129 -55.97 24.23 -7.91
N VAL A 130 -54.74 23.76 -7.61
CA VAL A 130 -54.16 23.79 -6.26
C VAL A 130 -53.11 24.91 -6.15
N ARG A 131 -53.33 25.82 -5.19
CA ARG A 131 -52.60 27.10 -5.11
C ARG A 131 -51.18 26.99 -4.59
N THR A 132 -50.86 25.98 -3.77
CA THR A 132 -49.53 25.85 -3.16
C THR A 132 -48.79 24.64 -3.69
N TYR A 133 -47.46 24.72 -3.75
CA TYR A 133 -46.60 23.62 -4.16
C TYR A 133 -46.78 22.38 -3.25
N HIS A 134 -46.82 22.56 -1.93
CA HIS A 134 -46.98 21.42 -1.01
C HIS A 134 -48.37 20.77 -1.12
N GLY A 135 -49.41 21.54 -1.42
CA GLY A 135 -50.72 20.99 -1.76
C GLY A 135 -50.73 20.23 -3.08
N ARG A 136 -50.03 20.74 -4.12
CA ARG A 136 -49.84 20.04 -5.40
C ARG A 136 -49.06 18.74 -5.21
N ARG A 137 -48.04 18.75 -4.36
CA ARG A 137 -47.24 17.57 -4.00
C ARG A 137 -48.08 16.52 -3.28
N LEU A 138 -48.97 16.93 -2.36
CA LEU A 138 -49.92 16.03 -1.70
C LEU A 138 -50.94 15.45 -2.69
N LEU A 139 -51.50 16.27 -3.58
CA LEU A 139 -52.40 15.81 -4.64
C LEU A 139 -51.71 14.79 -5.56
N PHE A 140 -50.46 15.08 -5.92
CA PHE A 140 -49.67 14.21 -6.77
C PHE A 140 -49.40 12.86 -6.11
N SER A 141 -48.95 12.83 -4.85
CA SER A 141 -48.68 11.57 -4.14
C SER A 141 -49.95 10.76 -3.82
N ALA A 142 -51.05 11.42 -3.46
CA ALA A 142 -52.28 10.74 -3.05
C ALA A 142 -53.12 10.23 -4.23
N VAL A 143 -53.11 10.92 -5.37
CA VAL A 143 -54.02 10.67 -6.50
C VAL A 143 -53.27 10.49 -7.83
N LEU A 144 -52.47 11.48 -8.26
CA LEU A 144 -51.99 11.53 -9.65
C LEU A 144 -50.83 10.57 -9.95
N HIS A 145 -50.02 10.19 -8.94
CA HIS A 145 -48.92 9.22 -9.10
C HIS A 145 -49.41 7.90 -9.70
N ARG A 146 -50.66 7.51 -9.45
CA ARG A 146 -51.23 6.24 -9.95
C ARG A 146 -51.50 6.22 -11.46
N PHE A 147 -51.48 7.38 -12.13
CA PHE A 147 -51.59 7.48 -13.58
C PHE A 147 -50.28 7.10 -14.30
N PHE A 148 -49.22 6.83 -13.55
CA PHE A 148 -47.89 6.49 -14.06
C PHE A 148 -47.56 5.03 -13.67
N VAL A 149 -48.14 4.06 -14.39
CA VAL A 149 -48.20 2.63 -13.97
C VAL A 149 -46.95 1.80 -14.33
N SER A 150 -45.91 2.42 -14.89
CA SER A 150 -44.69 1.70 -15.29
C SER A 150 -43.67 1.57 -14.15
N GLY A 151 -43.95 0.74 -13.13
CA GLY A 151 -42.94 0.15 -12.20
C GLY A 151 -41.97 1.04 -11.40
N GLU A 152 -41.89 2.34 -11.67
CA GLU A 152 -40.91 3.29 -11.14
C GLU A 152 -41.66 4.54 -10.64
N SER A 153 -41.42 4.95 -9.39
CA SER A 153 -42.19 6.01 -8.72
C SER A 153 -41.67 7.42 -9.03
N LEU A 154 -42.33 8.17 -9.93
CA LEU A 154 -42.12 9.62 -10.12
C LEU A 154 -42.51 10.42 -8.87
N ARG A 155 -41.70 11.37 -8.43
CA ARG A 155 -42.02 12.32 -7.36
C ARG A 155 -42.19 13.73 -7.92
N LEU A 156 -43.14 14.49 -7.38
CA LEU A 156 -43.30 15.90 -7.75
C LEU A 156 -42.21 16.75 -7.09
N THR A 157 -41.09 16.94 -7.78
CA THR A 157 -40.02 17.89 -7.43
C THR A 157 -40.37 19.31 -7.90
N ASP A 158 -39.66 20.33 -7.40
CA ASP A 158 -39.90 21.73 -7.82
C ASP A 158 -39.64 21.95 -9.31
N ALA A 159 -38.65 21.25 -9.88
CA ALA A 159 -38.38 21.26 -11.32
C ALA A 159 -39.52 20.62 -12.11
N LEU A 160 -40.03 19.48 -11.64
CA LEU A 160 -41.15 18.80 -12.27
C LEU A 160 -42.45 19.59 -12.17
N ASP A 161 -42.74 20.21 -11.02
CA ASP A 161 -43.89 21.11 -10.83
C ASP A 161 -43.82 22.30 -11.80
N PHE A 162 -42.65 22.93 -11.91
CA PHE A 162 -42.45 24.03 -12.85
C PHE A 162 -42.64 23.58 -14.29
N ALA A 163 -42.04 22.46 -14.68
CA ALA A 163 -42.12 21.92 -16.03
C ALA A 163 -43.56 21.59 -16.44
N LEU A 164 -44.31 20.90 -15.58
CA LEU A 164 -45.70 20.52 -15.83
C LEU A 164 -46.63 21.73 -15.98
N LEU A 165 -46.38 22.80 -15.21
CA LEU A 165 -47.23 24.00 -15.22
C LEU A 165 -46.88 24.98 -16.34
N ARG A 166 -45.60 25.09 -16.74
CA ARG A 166 -45.09 26.18 -17.60
C ARG A 166 -44.62 25.75 -18.98
N LEU A 167 -44.13 24.52 -19.18
CA LEU A 167 -43.65 24.11 -20.50
C LEU A 167 -44.83 23.89 -21.45
N GLU A 168 -44.57 24.15 -22.73
CA GLU A 168 -45.50 24.04 -23.83
C GLU A 168 -45.32 22.69 -24.56
N GLY A 169 -46.40 22.22 -25.21
CA GLY A 169 -46.39 21.02 -26.05
C GLY A 169 -46.72 19.70 -25.35
N LYS A 170 -46.67 18.60 -26.12
CA LYS A 170 -46.92 17.24 -25.64
C LYS A 170 -45.67 16.75 -24.88
N VAL A 171 -45.82 16.44 -23.59
CA VAL A 171 -44.74 15.90 -22.76
C VAL A 171 -44.96 14.40 -22.54
N THR A 172 -43.90 13.61 -22.71
CA THR A 172 -43.92 12.16 -22.50
C THR A 172 -43.47 11.78 -21.09
N HIS A 173 -43.82 10.57 -20.65
CA HIS A 173 -43.41 10.04 -19.36
C HIS A 173 -41.87 10.01 -19.18
N GLY A 174 -41.14 9.56 -20.20
CA GLY A 174 -39.67 9.53 -20.17
C GLY A 174 -39.05 10.91 -19.99
N GLN A 175 -39.61 11.94 -20.62
CA GLN A 175 -39.14 13.32 -20.48
C GLN A 175 -39.37 13.87 -19.08
N LEU A 176 -40.50 13.54 -18.44
CA LEU A 176 -40.76 13.94 -17.05
C LEU A 176 -39.78 13.27 -16.08
N ARG A 177 -39.44 11.99 -16.31
CA ARG A 177 -38.44 11.26 -15.52
C ARG A 177 -37.06 11.89 -15.63
N GLU A 178 -36.68 12.37 -16.81
CA GLU A 178 -35.40 13.05 -17.02
C GLU A 178 -35.35 14.47 -16.40
N ILE A 179 -36.51 15.12 -16.25
CA ILE A 179 -36.65 16.45 -15.61
C ILE A 179 -36.74 16.34 -14.09
N GLU A 180 -37.35 15.29 -13.54
CA GLU A 180 -37.55 15.09 -12.10
C GLU A 180 -36.30 15.35 -11.25
N PRO A 181 -35.11 14.79 -11.55
CA PRO A 181 -33.93 14.96 -10.71
C PRO A 181 -33.23 16.32 -10.91
N ARG A 182 -33.74 17.19 -11.80
CA ARG A 182 -33.07 18.44 -12.17
C ARG A 182 -33.32 19.56 -11.17
N SER A 183 -32.40 20.53 -11.12
CA SER A 183 -32.58 21.74 -10.32
C SER A 183 -33.60 22.70 -10.95
N VAL A 184 -34.57 23.17 -10.15
CA VAL A 184 -35.59 24.13 -10.60
C VAL A 184 -34.99 25.45 -11.08
N HIS A 185 -33.86 25.86 -10.52
CA HIS A 185 -33.20 27.11 -10.88
C HIS A 185 -32.60 27.04 -12.30
N TRP A 186 -32.03 25.90 -12.67
CA TRP A 186 -31.57 25.64 -14.04
C TRP A 186 -32.74 25.62 -15.02
N VAL A 187 -33.85 24.95 -14.67
CA VAL A 187 -35.07 24.94 -15.51
C VAL A 187 -35.62 26.36 -15.70
N ARG A 188 -35.64 27.19 -14.65
CA ARG A 188 -36.07 28.60 -14.73
C ARG A 188 -35.13 29.45 -15.54
N ALA A 189 -33.82 29.27 -15.41
CA ALA A 189 -32.81 29.99 -16.18
C ALA A 189 -33.00 29.72 -17.68
N PHE A 190 -33.07 28.45 -18.09
CA PHE A 190 -33.36 28.08 -19.49
C PHE A 190 -34.70 28.62 -19.98
N TYR A 191 -35.73 28.61 -19.13
CA TYR A 191 -37.01 29.23 -19.46
C TYR A 191 -36.88 30.75 -19.65
N LYS A 192 -36.18 31.48 -18.78
CA LYS A 192 -35.93 32.92 -18.97
C LYS A 192 -35.17 33.21 -20.27
N LEU A 193 -34.30 32.29 -20.68
CA LEU A 193 -33.52 32.35 -21.93
C LEU A 193 -34.27 31.84 -23.18
N GLY A 194 -35.58 31.60 -23.10
CA GLY A 194 -36.42 31.27 -24.26
C GLY A 194 -36.68 29.79 -24.53
N VAL A 195 -36.21 28.86 -23.69
CA VAL A 195 -36.52 27.43 -23.82
C VAL A 195 -37.93 27.14 -23.31
N ARG A 196 -38.86 26.79 -24.21
CA ARG A 196 -40.31 26.65 -23.90
C ARG A 196 -40.84 25.21 -23.89
N THR A 197 -40.14 24.26 -24.49
CA THR A 197 -40.61 22.87 -24.65
C THR A 197 -39.73 21.88 -23.89
N ALA A 198 -40.31 20.76 -23.44
CA ALA A 198 -39.57 19.71 -22.74
C ALA A 198 -38.42 19.07 -23.56
N PRO A 199 -38.58 18.79 -24.87
CA PRO A 199 -37.47 18.30 -25.69
C PRO A 199 -36.29 19.27 -25.76
N ALA A 200 -36.55 20.57 -25.95
CA ALA A 200 -35.50 21.59 -26.02
C ALA A 200 -34.77 21.77 -24.69
N LEU A 201 -35.51 21.71 -23.57
CA LEU A 201 -34.93 21.74 -22.23
C LEU A 201 -34.02 20.54 -21.97
N LEU A 202 -34.46 19.33 -22.36
CA LEU A 202 -33.67 18.12 -22.19
C LEU A 202 -32.42 18.11 -23.07
N GLU A 203 -32.49 18.69 -24.28
CA GLU A 203 -31.31 18.83 -25.13
C GLU A 203 -30.25 19.72 -24.47
N CYS A 204 -30.65 20.85 -23.85
CA CYS A 204 -29.74 21.67 -23.06
C CYS A 204 -29.12 20.91 -21.88
N PHE A 205 -29.88 20.00 -21.25
CA PHE A 205 -29.36 19.14 -20.18
C PHE A 205 -28.51 17.96 -20.69
N ARG A 206 -28.70 17.44 -21.91
CA ARG A 206 -27.88 16.33 -22.44
C ARG A 206 -26.44 16.74 -22.68
N GLN A 207 -26.24 17.99 -23.07
CA GLN A 207 -24.91 18.56 -23.27
C GLN A 207 -24.17 18.79 -21.94
N ARG A 208 -24.78 18.45 -20.78
CA ARG A 208 -24.35 18.90 -19.44
C ARG A 208 -24.70 17.93 -18.31
N ARG A 209 -24.06 18.11 -17.15
CA ARG A 209 -24.55 17.56 -15.87
C ARG A 209 -24.89 18.72 -14.94
N ASP A 210 -26.00 18.62 -14.22
CA ASP A 210 -26.46 19.67 -13.29
C ASP A 210 -25.35 19.96 -12.26
N SER A 211 -24.97 21.23 -12.15
CA SER A 211 -24.14 21.74 -11.05
C SER A 211 -25.01 22.38 -9.96
N ASP A 212 -24.46 22.48 -8.75
CA ASP A 212 -25.10 23.11 -7.60
C ASP A 212 -25.25 24.64 -7.72
N ASP A 213 -24.73 25.25 -8.79
CA ASP A 213 -24.70 26.71 -9.00
C ASP A 213 -26.04 27.28 -9.51
N GLY A 214 -27.11 26.48 -9.56
CA GLY A 214 -28.41 26.86 -10.12
C GLY A 214 -28.92 28.25 -9.68
N PRO A 215 -28.93 28.60 -8.37
CA PRO A 215 -29.35 29.93 -7.90
C PRO A 215 -28.47 31.08 -8.42
N LEU A 216 -27.15 30.88 -8.52
CA LEU A 216 -26.22 31.88 -9.06
C LEU A 216 -26.43 32.06 -10.56
N ILE A 217 -26.63 30.97 -11.30
CA ILE A 217 -26.96 31.00 -12.73
C ILE A 217 -28.26 31.77 -12.97
N GLU A 218 -29.30 31.51 -12.18
CA GLU A 218 -30.56 32.24 -12.30
C GLU A 218 -30.37 33.74 -12.04
N LEU A 219 -29.52 34.12 -11.07
CA LEU A 219 -29.16 35.52 -10.83
C LEU A 219 -28.43 36.15 -12.02
N LEU A 220 -27.44 35.46 -12.60
CA LEU A 220 -26.68 35.99 -13.74
C LEU A 220 -27.54 36.19 -14.98
N VAL A 221 -28.58 35.36 -15.17
CA VAL A 221 -29.60 35.55 -16.20
C VAL A 221 -30.50 36.75 -15.87
N ASP A 222 -30.92 36.89 -14.61
CA ASP A 222 -31.74 38.03 -14.16
C ASP A 222 -31.03 39.38 -14.33
N GLU A 223 -29.73 39.43 -14.04
CA GLU A 223 -28.87 40.62 -14.21
C GLU A 223 -28.37 40.81 -15.66
N LYS A 224 -28.84 40.01 -16.62
CA LYS A 224 -28.47 40.06 -18.04
C LYS A 224 -26.96 39.88 -18.31
N VAL A 225 -26.21 39.26 -17.39
CA VAL A 225 -24.84 38.83 -17.63
C VAL A 225 -24.86 37.68 -18.64
N ILE A 226 -25.74 36.70 -18.43
CA ILE A 226 -25.98 35.57 -19.33
C ILE A 226 -27.26 35.83 -20.13
N GLN A 227 -27.16 35.83 -21.46
CA GLN A 227 -28.28 36.21 -22.35
C GLN A 227 -28.70 35.13 -23.33
N ALA A 228 -27.88 34.11 -23.56
CA ALA A 228 -28.20 33.02 -24.48
C ALA A 228 -28.05 31.63 -23.83
N PRO A 229 -28.87 30.64 -24.22
CA PRO A 229 -28.69 29.25 -23.77
C PRO A 229 -27.30 28.68 -24.07
N ALA A 230 -26.66 29.13 -25.17
CA ALA A 230 -25.31 28.71 -25.54
C ALA A 230 -24.21 29.26 -24.58
N GLU A 231 -24.43 30.42 -23.95
CA GLU A 231 -23.48 30.95 -22.95
C GLU A 231 -23.50 30.11 -21.68
N LEU A 232 -24.66 29.53 -21.36
CA LEU A 232 -24.70 28.51 -20.33
C LEU A 232 -23.81 27.35 -20.74
N ALA A 233 -23.80 26.89 -22.00
CA ALA A 233 -23.03 25.74 -22.53
C ALA A 233 -21.54 25.66 -22.14
N ALA A 234 -20.91 26.78 -21.78
CA ALA A 234 -19.53 26.86 -21.29
C ALA A 234 -19.34 26.68 -19.77
N TRP A 235 -20.41 26.71 -18.97
CA TRP A 235 -20.35 26.56 -17.50
C TRP A 235 -19.84 25.16 -17.08
N PRO A 236 -18.88 25.04 -16.15
CA PRO A 236 -18.30 23.75 -15.77
C PRO A 236 -19.33 22.82 -15.12
N ALA A 237 -19.39 21.57 -15.59
CA ALA A 237 -20.20 20.52 -14.98
C ALA A 237 -19.48 19.99 -13.72
N ARG A 238 -19.88 20.48 -12.54
CA ARG A 238 -19.29 20.04 -11.27
C ARG A 238 -20.03 18.81 -10.73
N PRO A 239 -19.36 17.67 -10.51
CA PRO A 239 -20.02 16.50 -9.94
C PRO A 239 -20.44 16.76 -8.49
N HIS A 240 -21.69 16.43 -8.18
CA HIS A 240 -22.36 16.55 -6.87
C HIS A 240 -21.60 15.87 -5.69
N TYR A 241 -20.57 15.07 -5.98
CA TYR A 241 -19.80 14.29 -5.00
C TYR A 241 -18.52 14.99 -4.48
N ALA A 242 -18.21 16.21 -4.93
CA ALA A 242 -17.17 17.03 -4.33
C ALA A 242 -17.70 17.69 -3.04
N GLY A 243 -17.72 16.92 -1.94
CA GLY A 243 -18.37 17.24 -0.65
C GLY A 243 -17.91 18.49 0.10
N HIS A 244 -17.18 19.43 -0.51
CA HIS A 244 -16.77 20.70 0.09
C HIS A 244 -16.91 21.92 -0.83
N VAL A 245 -17.54 21.80 -2.02
CA VAL A 245 -17.89 23.01 -2.79
C VAL A 245 -19.01 23.72 -2.04
N ARG A 246 -18.64 24.68 -1.17
CA ARG A 246 -19.58 25.55 -0.46
C ARG A 246 -20.45 26.25 -1.51
N ARG A 247 -21.73 25.86 -1.56
CA ARG A 247 -22.78 26.56 -2.31
C ARG A 247 -22.73 28.04 -1.95
N VAL A 248 -23.00 28.94 -2.91
CA VAL A 248 -23.31 30.33 -2.55
C VAL A 248 -24.49 30.29 -1.61
N ALA A 249 -24.27 30.68 -0.36
CA ALA A 249 -25.28 30.57 0.66
C ALA A 249 -26.46 31.50 0.30
N PRO A 250 -27.72 31.14 0.58
CA PRO A 250 -28.87 31.96 0.20
C PRO A 250 -28.83 33.41 0.71
N ASP A 251 -28.13 33.64 1.82
CA ASP A 251 -27.78 34.91 2.45
C ASP A 251 -26.69 35.69 1.68
N GLN A 252 -25.73 35.01 1.06
CA GLN A 252 -24.73 35.64 0.19
C GLN A 252 -25.26 36.07 -1.18
N MET A 253 -26.46 35.62 -1.57
CA MET A 253 -27.06 35.98 -2.87
C MET A 253 -27.33 37.48 -3.03
N GLY A 254 -27.55 38.21 -1.93
CA GLY A 254 -27.66 39.67 -1.94
C GLY A 254 -26.33 40.34 -2.30
N SER A 255 -25.26 39.93 -1.61
CA SER A 255 -23.89 40.39 -1.89
C SER A 255 -23.43 40.02 -3.31
N ALA A 256 -23.77 38.82 -3.79
CA ALA A 256 -23.51 38.38 -5.15
C ALA A 256 -24.16 39.30 -6.19
N ARG A 257 -25.42 39.70 -5.97
CA ARG A 257 -26.11 40.65 -6.84
C ARG A 257 -25.42 42.01 -6.85
N ALA A 258 -25.08 42.52 -5.67
CA ALA A 258 -24.44 43.83 -5.53
C ALA A 258 -23.06 43.85 -6.22
N VAL A 259 -22.24 42.80 -6.05
CA VAL A 259 -20.96 42.65 -6.76
C VAL A 259 -21.16 42.63 -8.28
N VAL A 260 -22.08 41.81 -8.79
CA VAL A 260 -22.34 41.72 -10.24
C VAL A 260 -22.81 43.07 -10.82
N GLN A 261 -23.71 43.76 -10.12
CA GLN A 261 -24.20 45.08 -10.53
C GLN A 261 -23.10 46.12 -10.53
N CYS A 262 -22.25 46.14 -9.50
CA CYS A 262 -21.09 47.01 -9.41
C CYS A 262 -20.13 46.79 -10.59
N LEU A 263 -19.75 45.55 -10.88
CA LEU A 263 -18.87 45.23 -12.02
C LEU A 263 -19.49 45.62 -13.37
N MET A 264 -20.80 45.44 -13.54
CA MET A 264 -21.52 45.87 -14.75
C MET A 264 -21.53 47.40 -14.90
N GLN A 265 -21.71 48.15 -13.81
CA GLN A 265 -21.67 49.62 -13.81
C GLN A 265 -20.28 50.15 -14.16
N LEU A 266 -19.23 49.44 -13.73
CA LEU A 266 -17.83 49.76 -14.03
C LEU A 266 -17.41 49.37 -15.47
N GLY A 267 -18.32 48.79 -16.27
CA GLY A 267 -18.05 48.43 -17.66
C GLY A 267 -17.23 47.14 -17.84
N VAL A 268 -17.15 46.28 -16.83
CA VAL A 268 -16.47 44.98 -16.96
C VAL A 268 -17.21 44.11 -17.97
N PRO A 269 -16.51 43.47 -18.94
CA PRO A 269 -17.17 42.63 -19.93
C PRO A 269 -17.97 41.48 -19.30
N ARG A 270 -19.20 41.27 -19.76
CA ARG A 270 -20.12 40.21 -19.26
C ARG A 270 -19.48 38.83 -19.21
N ALA A 271 -18.68 38.48 -20.23
CA ALA A 271 -17.97 37.21 -20.29
C ALA A 271 -16.92 37.07 -19.16
N ALA A 272 -16.25 38.15 -18.77
CA ALA A 272 -15.29 38.16 -17.68
C ALA A 272 -15.99 38.01 -16.31
N ILE A 273 -17.12 38.70 -16.11
CA ILE A 273 -17.96 38.55 -14.90
C ILE A 273 -18.46 37.11 -14.78
N ALA A 274 -18.98 36.54 -15.87
CA ALA A 274 -19.43 35.15 -15.90
C ALA A 274 -18.28 34.18 -15.59
N LYS A 275 -17.09 34.39 -16.16
CA LYS A 275 -15.90 33.58 -15.90
C LYS A 275 -15.44 33.66 -14.44
N ALA A 276 -15.41 34.84 -13.85
CA ALA A 276 -15.04 35.02 -12.44
C ALA A 276 -16.05 34.34 -11.48
N CYS A 277 -17.32 34.26 -11.86
CA CYS A 277 -18.35 33.54 -11.11
C CYS A 277 -18.27 32.00 -11.27
N GLN A 278 -17.49 31.48 -12.22
CA GLN A 278 -17.28 30.05 -12.44
C GLN A 278 -16.20 29.43 -11.55
N ASP A 279 -15.55 30.19 -10.68
CA ASP A 279 -14.51 29.68 -9.77
C ASP A 279 -15.11 28.87 -8.61
N ASP A 280 -14.32 27.96 -8.01
CA ASP A 280 -14.82 26.97 -7.03
C ASP A 280 -15.29 27.57 -5.69
N HIS A 281 -14.97 28.85 -5.42
CA HIS A 281 -15.36 29.59 -4.22
C HIS A 281 -15.45 31.10 -4.50
N PRO A 282 -16.57 31.62 -5.03
CA PRO A 282 -16.67 33.03 -5.42
C PRO A 282 -16.84 34.01 -4.24
N ASN A 283 -17.09 33.54 -3.00
CA ASN A 283 -17.19 34.31 -1.74
C ASN A 283 -17.45 35.82 -1.94
N PHE A 284 -18.67 36.17 -2.34
CA PHE A 284 -19.01 37.53 -2.74
C PHE A 284 -18.96 38.49 -1.53
N ARG A 285 -18.01 39.43 -1.54
CA ARG A 285 -17.83 40.44 -0.47
C ARG A 285 -17.95 41.84 -1.07
N HIS A 286 -19.18 42.36 -1.11
CA HIS A 286 -19.46 43.67 -1.70
C HIS A 286 -18.72 44.82 -1.01
N VAL A 287 -18.65 44.85 0.32
CA VAL A 287 -17.94 45.91 1.06
C VAL A 287 -16.46 45.92 0.71
N ARG A 288 -15.81 44.74 0.71
CA ARG A 288 -14.41 44.58 0.34
C ARG A 288 -14.12 44.96 -1.11
N LEU A 289 -15.05 44.66 -2.03
CA LEU A 289 -14.95 45.14 -3.42
C LEU A 289 -14.85 46.67 -3.46
N LEU A 290 -15.74 47.37 -2.75
CA LEU A 290 -15.72 48.84 -2.73
C LEU A 290 -14.41 49.38 -2.16
N GLU A 291 -13.90 48.79 -1.07
CA GLU A 291 -12.60 49.18 -0.50
C GLU A 291 -11.43 48.98 -1.49
N ASN A 292 -11.43 47.85 -2.21
CA ASN A 292 -10.40 47.57 -3.21
C ASN A 292 -10.51 48.51 -4.42
N LEU A 293 -11.73 48.89 -4.82
CA LEU A 293 -11.94 49.84 -5.91
C LEU A 293 -11.42 51.23 -5.56
N VAL A 294 -11.63 51.71 -4.32
CA VAL A 294 -11.07 52.98 -3.86
C VAL A 294 -9.55 52.99 -4.00
N ILE A 295 -8.86 51.90 -3.62
CA ILE A 295 -7.40 51.79 -3.77
C ILE A 295 -6.97 51.85 -5.24
N LEU A 296 -7.72 51.21 -6.15
CA LEU A 296 -7.37 51.25 -7.57
C LEU A 296 -7.65 52.63 -8.20
N GLU A 297 -8.72 53.30 -7.76
CA GLU A 297 -9.11 54.64 -8.21
C GLU A 297 -8.14 55.72 -7.72
N GLU A 298 -7.64 55.64 -6.48
CA GLU A 298 -6.63 56.55 -5.92
C GLU A 298 -5.35 56.63 -6.76
N HIS A 299 -5.08 55.61 -7.59
CA HIS A 299 -3.89 55.49 -8.42
C HIS A 299 -4.19 55.47 -9.94
N ASP A 300 -5.38 55.89 -10.36
CA ASP A 300 -5.81 55.97 -11.76
C ASP A 300 -5.71 54.62 -12.54
N ILE A 301 -5.93 53.49 -11.86
CA ILE A 301 -5.77 52.15 -12.45
C ILE A 301 -7.05 51.71 -13.15
N CYS A 302 -6.92 51.17 -14.37
CA CYS A 302 -8.05 50.67 -15.17
C CYS A 302 -8.70 49.41 -14.55
N VAL A 303 -9.75 49.62 -13.75
CA VAL A 303 -10.52 48.57 -13.07
C VAL A 303 -11.04 47.48 -14.02
N PRO A 304 -11.60 47.77 -15.21
CA PRO A 304 -12.09 46.72 -16.12
C PRO A 304 -11.01 45.73 -16.55
N THR A 305 -9.79 46.21 -16.83
CA THR A 305 -8.65 45.37 -17.21
C THR A 305 -8.21 44.49 -16.05
N VAL A 306 -8.10 45.05 -14.83
CA VAL A 306 -7.74 44.30 -13.62
C VAL A 306 -8.80 43.24 -13.33
N ALA A 307 -10.09 43.60 -13.32
CA ALA A 307 -11.20 42.69 -13.05
C ALA A 307 -11.23 41.49 -14.00
N ALA A 308 -10.94 41.71 -15.29
CA ALA A 308 -10.88 40.65 -16.28
C ALA A 308 -9.68 39.69 -16.08
N GLY A 309 -8.55 40.22 -15.60
CA GLY A 309 -7.33 39.45 -15.39
C GLY A 309 -7.28 38.68 -14.06
N VAL A 310 -7.69 39.30 -12.95
CA VAL A 310 -7.62 38.69 -11.60
C VAL A 310 -8.90 37.96 -11.20
N GLY A 311 -10.01 38.20 -11.89
CA GLY A 311 -11.30 37.55 -11.61
C GLY A 311 -11.81 37.82 -10.20
N LYS A 312 -12.19 36.77 -9.47
CA LYS A 312 -12.81 36.89 -8.14
C LYS A 312 -11.93 37.55 -7.07
N PHE A 313 -10.61 37.56 -7.27
CA PHE A 313 -9.68 38.12 -6.29
C PHE A 313 -9.85 39.62 -6.13
N LEU A 314 -10.51 40.30 -7.08
CA LEU A 314 -10.90 41.70 -6.93
C LEU A 314 -11.80 41.97 -5.72
N TRP A 315 -12.68 41.03 -5.34
CA TRP A 315 -13.52 41.16 -4.14
C TRP A 315 -13.19 40.16 -3.04
N ALA A 316 -12.37 39.14 -3.32
CA ALA A 316 -11.96 38.16 -2.31
C ALA A 316 -10.71 38.59 -1.54
N ALA A 317 -9.71 39.18 -2.20
CA ALA A 317 -8.46 39.61 -1.58
C ALA A 317 -8.68 40.85 -0.68
N SER A 318 -7.95 40.93 0.43
CA SER A 318 -8.08 42.03 1.39
C SER A 318 -7.50 43.35 0.84
N PRO A 319 -7.98 44.51 1.32
CA PRO A 319 -7.47 45.82 0.91
C PRO A 319 -5.95 45.97 1.15
N GLN A 320 -5.40 45.35 2.20
CA GLN A 320 -3.97 45.39 2.49
C GLN A 320 -3.12 44.77 1.38
N ARG A 321 -3.63 43.76 0.66
CA ARG A 321 -2.90 43.18 -0.49
C ARG A 321 -2.86 44.11 -1.67
N TRP A 322 -3.96 44.78 -1.95
CA TRP A 322 -4.00 45.77 -3.02
C TRP A 322 -3.07 46.94 -2.72
N ARG A 323 -3.04 47.41 -1.47
CA ARG A 323 -2.03 48.39 -1.01
C ARG A 323 -0.61 47.87 -1.13
N PHE A 324 -0.32 46.61 -0.81
CA PHE A 324 1.01 46.07 -1.03
C PHE A 324 1.42 46.10 -2.52
N LEU A 325 0.53 45.70 -3.43
CA LEU A 325 0.82 45.75 -4.87
C LEU A 325 1.03 47.19 -5.39
N VAL A 326 0.22 48.13 -4.94
CA VAL A 326 0.23 49.51 -5.46
C VAL A 326 1.22 50.39 -4.69
N ASP A 327 1.26 50.35 -3.37
CA ASP A 327 2.12 51.22 -2.56
C ASP A 327 3.53 50.66 -2.40
N VAL A 328 3.67 49.37 -2.07
CA VAL A 328 4.97 48.74 -1.81
C VAL A 328 5.66 48.34 -3.12
N LEU A 329 5.01 47.53 -3.96
CA LEU A 329 5.59 47.11 -5.25
C LEU A 329 5.53 48.21 -6.33
N ARG A 330 4.88 49.36 -6.04
CA ARG A 330 4.80 50.53 -6.92
C ARG A 330 4.20 50.24 -8.29
N LEU A 331 3.29 49.27 -8.38
CA LEU A 331 2.62 48.92 -9.63
C LEU A 331 1.59 49.99 -10.00
N ARG A 332 1.65 50.49 -11.24
CA ARG A 332 0.78 51.57 -11.75
C ARG A 332 -0.02 51.17 -12.98
N ALA A 333 0.41 50.15 -13.72
CA ALA A 333 -0.31 49.64 -14.88
C ALA A 333 -1.26 48.49 -14.50
N ALA A 334 -2.44 48.46 -15.12
CA ALA A 334 -3.42 47.40 -14.87
C ALA A 334 -2.90 46.04 -15.32
N GLU A 335 -2.10 45.99 -16.39
CA GLU A 335 -1.52 44.77 -16.95
C GLU A 335 -0.52 44.11 -16.01
N ASP A 336 0.25 44.91 -15.27
CA ASP A 336 1.24 44.40 -14.31
C ASP A 336 0.57 43.76 -13.09
N LEU A 337 -0.50 44.37 -12.58
CA LEU A 337 -1.26 43.84 -11.44
C LEU A 337 -1.81 42.43 -11.71
N VAL A 338 -2.15 42.13 -12.96
CA VAL A 338 -2.67 40.81 -13.37
C VAL A 338 -1.61 39.70 -13.20
N LEU A 339 -0.32 40.03 -13.15
CA LEU A 339 0.73 39.05 -12.90
C LEU A 339 0.74 38.53 -11.45
N PHE A 340 0.13 39.26 -10.51
CA PHE A 340 0.25 39.02 -9.06
C PHE A 340 -0.92 38.27 -8.42
N VAL A 341 -1.62 37.44 -9.20
CA VAL A 341 -2.78 36.66 -8.72
C VAL A 341 -2.43 35.73 -7.54
N GLU A 342 -1.19 35.24 -7.46
CA GLU A 342 -0.78 34.33 -6.39
C GLU A 342 -0.65 35.05 -5.03
N LEU A 343 -0.12 36.28 -5.02
CA LEU A 343 -0.10 37.12 -3.80
C LEU A 343 -1.52 37.45 -3.35
N LEU A 344 -2.41 37.79 -4.29
CA LEU A 344 -3.82 38.08 -3.98
C LEU A 344 -4.56 36.85 -3.42
N ARG A 345 -4.11 35.63 -3.74
CA ARG A 345 -4.75 34.37 -3.35
C ARG A 345 -4.46 33.94 -1.91
N ARG A 346 -3.25 34.13 -1.40
CA ARG A 346 -2.83 33.53 -0.12
C ARG A 346 -2.99 34.47 1.07
N ASP A 347 -3.47 33.95 2.20
CA ASP A 347 -3.67 34.69 3.45
C ASP A 347 -2.42 34.89 4.33
N SER A 348 -1.23 34.77 3.74
CA SER A 348 0.05 34.98 4.43
C SER A 348 0.45 36.45 4.50
N GLU A 349 1.24 36.82 5.50
CA GLU A 349 1.92 38.13 5.56
C GLU A 349 2.93 38.24 4.42
N MET A 350 3.00 39.43 3.79
CA MET A 350 3.90 39.70 2.67
C MET A 350 5.17 40.37 3.18
N ASN A 351 6.32 39.89 2.73
CA ASN A 351 7.61 40.41 3.16
C ASN A 351 7.93 41.75 2.47
N THR A 352 7.70 42.86 3.19
CA THR A 352 7.91 44.23 2.69
C THR A 352 9.39 44.53 2.51
N ASP A 353 10.25 44.10 3.45
CA ASP A 353 11.70 44.33 3.39
C ASP A 353 12.31 43.66 2.16
N LEU A 354 11.89 42.43 1.84
CA LEU A 354 12.31 41.76 0.61
C LEU A 354 11.83 42.47 -0.65
N ALA A 355 10.59 42.98 -0.66
CA ALA A 355 10.07 43.74 -1.78
C ALA A 355 10.88 45.04 -2.01
N GLU A 356 11.23 45.76 -0.95
CA GLU A 356 12.07 46.96 -1.04
C GLU A 356 13.49 46.64 -1.51
N ALA A 357 14.07 45.52 -1.04
CA ALA A 357 15.37 45.05 -1.51
C ALA A 357 15.37 44.69 -3.00
N LEU A 358 14.33 43.99 -3.49
CA LEU A 358 14.17 43.68 -4.91
C LEU A 358 13.99 44.95 -5.76
N LEU A 359 13.25 45.95 -5.26
CA LEU A 359 13.11 47.25 -5.94
C LEU A 359 14.46 48.00 -6.00
N SER A 360 15.27 47.91 -4.95
CA SER A 360 16.62 48.50 -4.91
C SER A 360 17.55 47.88 -5.94
N LEU A 361 17.32 46.61 -6.31
CA LEU A 361 17.97 45.91 -7.42
C LEU A 361 17.32 46.17 -8.79
N GLN A 362 16.42 47.15 -8.90
CA GLN A 362 15.70 47.51 -10.12
C GLN A 362 14.86 46.36 -10.72
N ALA A 363 14.27 45.51 -9.88
CA ALA A 363 13.39 44.43 -10.35
C ALA A 363 12.20 44.98 -11.15
N THR A 364 12.00 44.47 -12.37
CA THR A 364 10.83 44.78 -13.19
C THR A 364 9.57 44.13 -12.60
N PRO A 365 8.34 44.59 -12.95
CA PRO A 365 7.10 43.95 -12.52
C PRO A 365 7.07 42.44 -12.81
N ARG A 366 7.65 42.02 -13.94
CA ARG A 366 7.77 40.60 -14.30
C ARG A 366 8.78 39.86 -13.41
N GLY A 367 9.94 40.45 -13.11
CA GLY A 367 10.91 39.86 -12.18
C GLY A 367 10.35 39.73 -10.76
N MET A 368 9.57 40.71 -10.32
CA MET A 368 8.82 40.65 -9.07
C MET A 368 7.74 39.57 -9.09
N ALA A 369 7.06 39.40 -10.22
CA ALA A 369 6.07 38.34 -10.40
C ALA A 369 6.70 36.93 -10.31
N ASP A 370 7.93 36.76 -10.79
CA ASP A 370 8.68 35.50 -10.65
C ASP A 370 9.03 35.22 -9.16
N CYS A 371 9.19 36.26 -8.34
CA CYS A 371 9.49 36.17 -6.91
C CYS A 371 8.29 35.98 -5.97
N GLN A 372 7.06 35.87 -6.49
CA GLN A 372 5.85 35.83 -5.65
C GLN A 372 5.85 34.74 -4.58
N GLN A 373 6.43 33.57 -4.85
CA GLN A 373 6.51 32.50 -3.84
C GLN A 373 7.45 32.87 -2.71
N VAL A 374 8.58 33.54 -2.99
CA VAL A 374 9.58 33.96 -2.00
C VAL A 374 9.09 35.17 -1.19
N LEU A 375 8.34 36.08 -1.83
CA LEU A 375 7.67 37.20 -1.13
C LEU A 375 6.63 36.75 -0.10
N LEU A 376 6.12 35.52 -0.25
CA LEU A 376 5.21 34.87 0.71
C LEU A 376 5.96 34.08 1.79
N LEU A 377 7.29 33.91 1.67
CA LEU A 377 8.15 33.35 2.71
C LEU A 377 8.52 34.47 3.68
N GLY A 378 7.72 34.67 4.72
CA GLY A 378 7.95 35.75 5.69
C GLY A 378 7.26 35.60 7.05
N ALA A 379 6.57 34.48 7.30
CA ALA A 379 5.81 34.30 8.54
C ALA A 379 6.66 33.85 9.75
N GLU A 380 7.84 33.25 9.53
CA GLU A 380 8.70 32.69 10.60
C GLU A 380 10.01 33.47 10.79
N ASP A 381 10.74 33.78 9.70
CA ASP A 381 11.90 34.71 9.71
C ASP A 381 11.87 35.61 8.45
N PRO A 382 11.43 36.87 8.57
CA PRO A 382 11.40 37.80 7.43
C PRO A 382 12.80 38.22 6.94
N ALA A 383 13.86 38.04 7.73
CA ALA A 383 15.20 38.49 7.39
C ALA A 383 16.00 37.49 6.54
N ALA A 384 15.70 36.18 6.63
CA ALA A 384 16.43 35.15 5.87
C ALA A 384 16.35 35.31 4.34
N PRO A 385 15.17 35.57 3.73
CA PRO A 385 15.09 35.83 2.29
C PRO A 385 15.89 37.06 1.85
N VAL A 386 15.96 38.09 2.70
CA VAL A 386 16.73 39.32 2.42
C VAL A 386 18.23 39.01 2.42
N ARG A 387 18.75 38.31 3.44
CA ARG A 387 20.15 37.85 3.49
C ARG A 387 20.51 36.99 2.27
N ALA A 388 19.63 36.08 1.87
CA ALA A 388 19.83 35.24 0.69
C ALA A 388 19.89 36.06 -0.60
N LEU A 389 18.98 37.04 -0.76
CA LEU A 389 18.97 37.94 -1.91
C LEU A 389 20.27 38.77 -1.97
N GLU A 390 20.68 39.38 -0.86
CA GLU A 390 21.91 40.17 -0.78
C GLU A 390 23.13 39.33 -1.18
N ARG A 391 23.23 38.09 -0.68
CA ARG A 391 24.37 37.20 -0.99
C ARG A 391 24.38 36.72 -2.44
N LEU A 392 23.22 36.31 -2.97
CA LEU A 392 23.11 35.75 -4.32
C LEU A 392 23.20 36.81 -5.42
N SER A 393 22.82 38.05 -5.12
CA SER A 393 22.85 39.16 -6.09
C SER A 393 24.26 39.75 -6.28
N LEU A 394 25.18 39.50 -5.35
CA LEU A 394 26.57 39.97 -5.44
C LEU A 394 27.47 39.00 -6.23
N PRO A 395 28.60 39.48 -6.78
CA PRO A 395 29.64 38.59 -7.32
C PRO A 395 30.12 37.59 -6.25
N PRO A 396 30.40 36.32 -6.61
CA PRO A 396 30.51 35.79 -7.98
C PRO A 396 29.19 35.32 -8.61
N PHE A 397 28.07 35.31 -7.89
CA PHE A 397 26.83 34.65 -8.33
C PHE A 397 25.94 35.53 -9.22
N SER A 398 25.79 36.82 -8.88
CA SER A 398 25.09 37.83 -9.68
C SER A 398 23.68 37.42 -10.15
N PHE A 399 22.87 36.81 -9.26
CA PHE A 399 21.49 36.41 -9.57
C PHE A 399 20.65 37.61 -9.99
N THR A 400 19.89 37.43 -11.07
CA THR A 400 18.81 38.37 -11.41
C THR A 400 17.60 38.14 -10.51
N PRO A 401 16.71 39.14 -10.31
CA PRO A 401 15.46 38.95 -9.58
C PRO A 401 14.63 37.76 -10.10
N SER A 402 14.52 37.57 -11.42
CA SER A 402 13.82 36.40 -11.99
C SER A 402 14.47 35.06 -11.63
N GLU A 403 15.79 35.01 -11.44
CA GLU A 403 16.48 33.80 -10.99
C GLU A 403 16.32 33.58 -9.50
N PHE A 404 16.32 34.64 -8.70
CA PHE A 404 16.03 34.57 -7.27
C PHE A 404 14.61 34.05 -6.99
N GLY A 405 13.63 34.37 -7.84
CA GLY A 405 12.28 33.81 -7.72
C GLY A 405 12.20 32.28 -7.84
N ARG A 406 13.24 31.63 -8.34
CA ARG A 406 13.36 30.17 -8.40
C ARG A 406 14.00 29.56 -7.15
N VAL A 407 14.57 30.39 -6.28
CA VAL A 407 15.22 30.02 -5.03
C VAL A 407 14.17 29.91 -3.93
N ARG A 408 13.83 28.68 -3.56
CA ARG A 408 12.94 28.35 -2.45
C ARG A 408 13.73 27.97 -1.21
N ASP A 409 14.69 27.04 -1.32
CA ASP A 409 15.32 26.45 -0.13
C ASP A 409 16.40 27.38 0.45
N PHE A 410 17.17 28.11 -0.38
CA PHE A 410 18.15 29.08 0.17
C PHE A 410 17.49 30.30 0.83
N ALA A 411 16.21 30.57 0.55
CA ALA A 411 15.47 31.67 1.16
C ALA A 411 14.92 31.32 2.57
N HIS A 412 15.13 30.10 3.05
CA HIS A 412 14.79 29.66 4.41
C HIS A 412 16.05 29.60 5.30
N ASP A 413 15.92 29.88 6.60
CA ASP A 413 17.02 29.87 7.58
C ASP A 413 17.35 28.46 8.11
N ASP A 414 17.50 27.47 7.22
CA ASP A 414 17.68 26.07 7.61
C ASP A 414 19.15 25.62 7.77
N GLY A 415 20.12 26.49 7.46
CA GLY A 415 21.56 26.16 7.56
C GLY A 415 22.52 27.29 7.15
N PRO A 416 23.85 27.07 7.21
CA PRO A 416 24.85 28.10 6.91
C PRO A 416 24.98 28.35 5.41
N LEU A 417 24.05 29.14 4.84
CA LEU A 417 23.98 29.43 3.40
C LEU A 417 25.29 29.98 2.85
N GLU A 418 25.92 30.91 3.57
CA GLU A 418 27.19 31.52 3.16
C GLU A 418 28.28 30.49 2.94
N ALA A 419 28.48 29.60 3.92
CA ALA A 419 29.50 28.56 3.85
C ALA A 419 29.22 27.53 2.75
N PHE A 420 27.94 27.26 2.46
CA PHE A 420 27.52 26.40 1.35
C PHE A 420 27.82 27.05 -0.01
N LEU A 421 27.45 28.32 -0.20
CA LEU A 421 27.74 29.07 -1.42
C LEU A 421 29.26 29.23 -1.64
N ASP A 422 30.03 29.50 -0.59
CA ASP A 422 31.49 29.57 -0.66
C ASP A 422 32.11 28.23 -1.06
N CYS A 423 31.51 27.11 -0.65
CA CYS A 423 31.92 25.78 -1.13
C CYS A 423 31.69 25.63 -2.64
N LEU A 424 30.51 26.02 -3.15
CA LEU A 424 30.21 25.98 -4.59
C LEU A 424 31.16 26.87 -5.41
N ALA A 425 31.40 28.10 -4.94
CA ALA A 425 32.27 29.05 -5.62
C ALA A 425 33.72 28.54 -5.73
N ARG A 426 34.24 27.88 -4.68
CA ARG A 426 35.57 27.24 -4.72
C ARG A 426 35.71 26.16 -5.79
N HIS A 427 34.60 25.53 -6.17
CA HIS A 427 34.55 24.50 -7.23
C HIS A 427 34.16 25.06 -8.61
N GLY A 428 34.15 26.39 -8.76
CA GLY A 428 33.80 27.05 -10.01
C GLY A 428 32.30 27.03 -10.35
N VAL A 429 31.43 26.63 -9.41
CA VAL A 429 29.97 26.68 -9.57
C VAL A 429 29.51 28.07 -9.17
N VAL A 430 29.50 28.98 -10.15
CA VAL A 430 29.19 30.41 -9.95
C VAL A 430 28.01 30.90 -10.76
N ALA A 431 27.69 30.25 -11.88
CA ALA A 431 26.57 30.68 -12.71
C ALA A 431 25.23 30.41 -12.01
N PRO A 432 24.24 31.33 -12.06
CA PRO A 432 22.99 31.18 -11.32
C PRO A 432 22.26 29.86 -11.54
N GLN A 433 22.20 29.39 -12.79
CA GLN A 433 21.56 28.12 -13.13
C GLN A 433 22.28 26.89 -12.56
N GLU A 434 23.60 26.98 -12.40
CA GLU A 434 24.42 25.93 -11.83
C GLU A 434 24.26 25.89 -10.30
N VAL A 435 24.25 27.05 -9.64
CA VAL A 435 23.99 27.18 -8.20
C VAL A 435 22.59 26.68 -7.85
N LEU A 436 21.57 27.01 -8.65
CA LEU A 436 20.20 26.51 -8.49
C LEU A 436 20.11 24.98 -8.57
N ALA A 437 20.99 24.30 -9.33
CA ALA A 437 20.97 22.85 -9.41
C ALA A 437 21.30 22.18 -8.05
N PHE A 438 22.06 22.88 -7.19
CA PHE A 438 22.47 22.39 -5.87
C PHE A 438 21.53 22.80 -4.73
N GLU A 439 20.46 23.52 -5.01
CA GLU A 439 19.47 23.95 -4.02
C GLU A 439 18.94 22.77 -3.18
N ARG A 440 18.62 21.64 -3.85
CA ARG A 440 18.14 20.42 -3.18
C ARG A 440 19.18 19.79 -2.23
N CYS A 441 20.46 20.04 -2.45
CA CYS A 441 21.53 19.53 -1.59
C CYS A 441 21.61 20.31 -0.27
N TYR A 442 21.26 21.60 -0.29
CA TYR A 442 21.27 22.47 0.88
C TYR A 442 20.17 22.09 1.90
N HIS A 443 18.95 21.81 1.42
CA HIS A 443 17.83 21.40 2.31
C HIS A 443 18.07 20.07 3.04
N ARG A 444 18.94 19.18 2.55
CA ARG A 444 19.03 17.79 3.06
C ARG A 444 19.73 17.60 4.41
N ARG A 445 20.11 18.67 5.12
CA ARG A 445 20.85 18.62 6.41
C ARG A 445 22.10 17.73 6.34
N MET A 446 22.73 17.62 5.18
CA MET A 446 24.07 17.04 5.06
C MET A 446 25.07 18.01 5.67
N SER A 447 26.08 17.51 6.39
CA SER A 447 27.16 18.39 6.86
C SER A 447 27.89 19.01 5.68
N LEU A 448 28.30 20.27 5.83
CA LEU A 448 29.03 20.98 4.77
C LEU A 448 30.33 20.25 4.39
N ASP A 449 30.95 19.57 5.36
CA ASP A 449 32.13 18.73 5.14
C ASP A 449 31.85 17.56 4.19
N ASN A 450 30.81 16.78 4.47
CA ASN A 450 30.40 15.66 3.61
C ASN A 450 29.97 16.14 2.22
N PHE A 451 29.32 17.30 2.13
CA PHE A 451 28.98 17.93 0.86
C PHE A 451 30.23 18.25 0.04
N ALA A 452 31.21 18.93 0.66
CA ALA A 452 32.45 19.31 0.00
C ALA A 452 33.20 18.07 -0.51
N ARG A 453 33.31 17.04 0.31
CA ARG A 453 33.97 15.76 -0.04
C ARG A 453 33.30 15.07 -1.22
N LEU A 454 31.96 15.00 -1.25
CA LEU A 454 31.24 14.47 -2.41
C LEU A 454 31.47 15.34 -3.65
N LEU A 455 31.42 16.66 -3.50
CA LEU A 455 31.61 17.59 -4.60
C LEU A 455 33.01 17.45 -5.22
N ASP A 456 34.05 17.30 -4.41
CA ASP A 456 35.43 17.04 -4.84
C ASP A 456 35.50 15.79 -5.74
N ILE A 457 34.92 14.67 -5.29
CA ILE A 457 34.87 13.41 -6.04
C ILE A 457 34.15 13.59 -7.38
N GLY A 458 32.96 14.21 -7.34
CA GLY A 458 32.14 14.40 -8.52
C GLY A 458 32.80 15.34 -9.53
N VAL A 459 33.43 16.44 -9.08
CA VAL A 459 34.16 17.37 -9.94
C VAL A 459 35.33 16.68 -10.63
N ALA A 460 36.10 15.87 -9.89
CA ALA A 460 37.22 15.11 -10.46
C ALA A 460 36.76 14.14 -11.57
N CYS A 461 35.56 13.59 -11.47
CA CYS A 461 34.98 12.64 -12.44
C CYS A 461 34.02 13.30 -13.45
N ARG A 462 33.88 14.62 -13.43
CA ARG A 462 32.88 15.34 -14.23
C ARG A 462 33.14 15.22 -15.73
N GLY A 463 34.41 15.25 -16.15
CA GLY A 463 34.81 15.03 -17.55
C GLY A 463 34.09 15.90 -18.60
N GLY A 464 33.63 17.11 -18.23
CA GLY A 464 32.86 18.00 -19.11
C GLY A 464 31.34 17.85 -19.07
N ALA A 465 30.78 16.94 -18.26
CA ALA A 465 29.34 16.81 -18.06
C ALA A 465 28.69 18.11 -17.53
N PRO A 466 27.40 18.36 -17.76
CA PRO A 466 26.69 19.52 -17.21
C PRO A 466 26.74 19.55 -15.67
N VAL A 467 26.79 20.75 -15.06
CA VAL A 467 26.75 20.88 -13.58
C VAL A 467 25.48 20.27 -12.97
N VAL A 468 24.38 20.27 -13.72
CA VAL A 468 23.12 19.66 -13.28
C VAL A 468 23.29 18.16 -13.00
N GLU A 469 24.05 17.43 -13.83
CA GLU A 469 24.31 16.00 -13.63
C GLU A 469 25.19 15.75 -12.40
N LEU A 470 26.17 16.64 -12.15
CA LEU A 470 26.97 16.63 -10.94
C LEU A 470 26.10 16.84 -9.70
N ALA A 471 25.22 17.85 -9.71
CA ALA A 471 24.32 18.14 -8.60
C ALA A 471 23.37 16.97 -8.33
N ASP A 472 22.83 16.36 -9.38
CA ASP A 472 21.98 15.18 -9.30
C ASP A 472 22.72 13.97 -8.71
N TRP A 473 23.97 13.74 -9.12
CA TRP A 473 24.79 12.68 -8.54
C TRP A 473 25.11 12.95 -7.06
N VAL A 474 25.54 14.16 -6.68
CA VAL A 474 25.81 14.53 -5.28
C VAL A 474 24.56 14.32 -4.42
N ASN A 475 23.39 14.70 -4.94
CA ASN A 475 22.11 14.48 -4.27
C ASN A 475 21.78 12.98 -4.10
N ARG A 476 22.09 12.12 -5.09
CA ARG A 476 21.93 10.66 -4.96
C ARG A 476 22.93 10.06 -3.98
N ALA A 477 24.20 10.43 -4.05
CA ALA A 477 25.24 9.97 -3.13
C ALA A 477 24.93 10.36 -1.68
N ALA A 478 24.45 11.60 -1.46
CA ALA A 478 24.04 12.08 -0.15
C ALA A 478 22.90 11.26 0.48
N ARG A 479 22.03 10.61 -0.33
CA ARG A 479 20.96 9.74 0.20
C ARG A 479 21.47 8.44 0.80
N ILE A 480 22.64 7.98 0.38
CA ILE A 480 23.23 6.73 0.85
C ILE A 480 23.95 6.94 2.19
N ASP A 481 24.38 8.18 2.47
CA ASP A 481 25.06 8.56 3.71
C ASP A 481 26.32 7.71 3.98
N LYS A 482 27.09 7.45 2.92
CA LYS A 482 28.35 6.69 2.94
C LYS A 482 29.43 7.40 2.12
N VAL A 483 29.76 8.64 2.49
CA VAL A 483 30.78 9.46 1.79
C VAL A 483 32.14 8.76 1.76
N ASP A 484 32.58 8.20 2.89
CA ASP A 484 33.86 7.47 2.97
C ASP A 484 33.92 6.29 2.00
N ALA A 485 32.79 5.61 1.75
CA ALA A 485 32.72 4.51 0.79
C ALA A 485 32.89 5.02 -0.64
N CYS A 486 32.32 6.19 -0.94
CA CYS A 486 32.43 6.82 -2.24
C CYS A 486 33.88 7.26 -2.54
N GLU A 487 34.56 7.86 -1.57
CA GLU A 487 35.98 8.24 -1.69
C GLU A 487 36.87 7.01 -1.93
N VAL A 488 36.76 6.00 -1.07
CA VAL A 488 37.58 4.80 -1.16
C VAL A 488 37.41 4.11 -2.51
N ALA A 489 36.17 4.00 -3.00
CA ALA A 489 35.95 3.38 -4.29
C ALA A 489 36.36 4.27 -5.47
N ALA A 490 36.17 5.59 -5.41
CA ALA A 490 36.66 6.53 -6.43
C ALA A 490 38.19 6.41 -6.59
N ASP A 491 38.92 6.46 -5.47
CA ASP A 491 40.38 6.39 -5.43
C ASP A 491 40.92 5.03 -5.90
N LEU A 492 40.40 3.94 -5.32
CA LEU A 492 40.97 2.60 -5.54
C LEU A 492 40.56 1.97 -6.87
N LEU A 493 39.38 2.30 -7.40
CA LEU A 493 38.92 1.84 -8.72
C LEU A 493 39.35 2.77 -9.85
N ARG A 494 39.86 3.97 -9.54
CA ARG A 494 40.24 5.02 -10.50
C ARG A 494 39.07 5.37 -11.42
N LEU A 495 37.93 5.70 -10.83
CA LEU A 495 36.73 6.07 -11.56
C LEU A 495 36.96 7.39 -12.30
N GLY A 496 36.62 7.46 -13.58
CA GLY A 496 36.92 8.61 -14.45
C GLY A 496 35.70 9.39 -14.93
N THR A 497 34.49 8.90 -14.68
CA THR A 497 33.25 9.49 -15.19
C THR A 497 32.17 9.54 -14.11
N LEU A 498 31.24 10.51 -14.20
CA LEU A 498 30.05 10.55 -13.34
C LEU A 498 29.19 9.30 -13.46
N LEU A 499 29.15 8.68 -14.65
CA LEU A 499 28.43 7.42 -14.86
C LEU A 499 29.04 6.29 -14.02
N ASP A 500 30.37 6.19 -13.96
CA ASP A 500 31.03 5.18 -13.13
C ASP A 500 30.81 5.44 -11.64
N LEU A 501 30.82 6.70 -11.21
CA LEU A 501 30.46 7.06 -9.83
C LEU A 501 29.01 6.68 -9.52
N ASP A 502 28.08 6.91 -10.45
CA ASP A 502 26.67 6.55 -10.28
C ASP A 502 26.48 5.04 -10.18
N ARG A 503 27.15 4.27 -11.05
CA ARG A 503 27.14 2.80 -11.00
C ARG A 503 27.75 2.26 -9.70
N MET A 504 28.75 2.95 -9.15
CA MET A 504 29.37 2.58 -7.88
C MET A 504 28.44 2.79 -6.67
N LEU A 505 27.46 3.69 -6.75
CA LEU A 505 26.50 3.90 -5.66
C LEU A 505 25.76 2.62 -5.24
N ALA A 506 25.61 1.64 -6.14
CA ALA A 506 25.03 0.34 -5.82
C ALA A 506 25.81 -0.46 -4.75
N VAL A 507 27.14 -0.27 -4.68
CA VAL A 507 28.02 -0.99 -3.74
C VAL A 507 28.48 -0.11 -2.57
N ALA A 508 28.20 1.20 -2.60
CA ALA A 508 28.47 2.11 -1.49
C ALA A 508 27.86 1.67 -0.13
N PRO A 509 26.67 1.02 -0.06
CA PRO A 509 26.12 0.51 1.20
C PRO A 509 27.00 -0.51 1.93
N LEU A 510 27.94 -1.16 1.24
CA LEU A 510 28.91 -2.08 1.87
C LEU A 510 29.83 -1.35 2.86
N GLY A 511 30.00 -0.03 2.71
CA GLY A 511 30.88 0.79 3.53
C GLY A 511 32.34 0.75 3.08
N ALA A 512 33.11 1.74 3.53
CA ALA A 512 34.49 1.97 3.12
C ALA A 512 35.42 0.78 3.44
N SER A 513 35.27 0.19 4.63
CA SER A 513 36.09 -0.92 5.10
C SER A 513 35.95 -2.18 4.24
N VAL A 514 34.73 -2.61 3.95
CA VAL A 514 34.45 -3.80 3.13
C VAL A 514 34.86 -3.56 1.69
N LEU A 515 34.59 -2.38 1.13
CA LEU A 515 35.02 -2.02 -0.23
C LEU A 515 36.55 -2.05 -0.36
N ARG A 516 37.28 -1.46 0.61
CA ARG A 516 38.75 -1.50 0.63
C ARG A 516 39.26 -2.93 0.65
N TYR A 517 38.71 -3.77 1.52
CA TYR A 517 39.06 -5.19 1.59
C TYR A 517 38.84 -5.92 0.26
N LEU A 518 37.67 -5.72 -0.38
CA LEU A 518 37.35 -6.37 -1.66
C LEU A 518 38.28 -5.91 -2.79
N ILE A 519 38.58 -4.61 -2.86
CA ILE A 519 39.36 -4.03 -3.96
C ILE A 519 40.86 -4.29 -3.78
N VAL A 520 41.38 -4.15 -2.56
CA VAL A 520 42.81 -4.25 -2.24
C VAL A 520 43.20 -5.69 -1.95
N GLU A 521 42.55 -6.33 -0.98
CA GLU A 521 42.93 -7.66 -0.48
C GLU A 521 42.43 -8.76 -1.43
N LYS A 522 41.15 -8.72 -1.84
CA LYS A 522 40.56 -9.72 -2.77
C LYS A 522 40.69 -9.39 -4.25
N ARG A 523 41.27 -8.24 -4.60
CA ARG A 523 41.54 -7.82 -5.99
C ARG A 523 40.30 -7.89 -6.90
N VAL A 524 39.12 -7.54 -6.36
CA VAL A 524 37.86 -7.45 -7.10
C VAL A 524 37.78 -6.08 -7.78
N LYS A 525 38.58 -5.92 -8.84
CA LYS A 525 38.62 -4.74 -9.70
C LYS A 525 38.77 -5.18 -11.17
N PRO A 526 38.35 -4.40 -12.18
CA PRO A 526 37.77 -3.04 -12.15
C PRO A 526 36.29 -3.01 -11.68
N LEU A 527 35.64 -1.83 -11.70
CA LEU A 527 34.24 -1.63 -11.23
C LEU A 527 33.25 -2.67 -11.78
N ASP A 528 33.35 -3.02 -13.07
CA ASP A 528 32.48 -4.03 -13.68
C ASP A 528 32.59 -5.40 -13.01
N LYS A 529 33.80 -5.79 -12.60
CA LYS A 529 34.04 -7.04 -11.88
C LYS A 529 33.45 -6.99 -10.47
N LEU A 530 33.55 -5.84 -9.80
CA LEU A 530 32.96 -5.62 -8.48
C LEU A 530 31.44 -5.68 -8.53
N LEU A 531 30.82 -5.02 -9.50
CA LEU A 531 29.36 -5.06 -9.70
C LEU A 531 28.91 -6.49 -10.08
N ARG A 532 29.62 -7.17 -10.97
CA ARG A 532 29.31 -8.57 -11.31
C ARG A 532 29.38 -9.46 -10.08
N TRP A 533 30.44 -9.33 -9.29
CA TRP A 533 30.58 -10.07 -8.05
C TRP A 533 29.44 -9.77 -7.07
N PHE A 534 29.11 -8.49 -6.87
CA PHE A 534 28.05 -8.05 -5.99
C PHE A 534 26.67 -8.61 -6.39
N TYR A 535 26.34 -8.59 -7.68
CA TYR A 535 25.05 -9.06 -8.17
C TYR A 535 24.94 -10.58 -8.34
N HIS A 536 26.05 -11.29 -8.58
CA HIS A 536 26.01 -12.71 -8.98
C HIS A 536 26.75 -13.66 -8.04
N ASP A 537 27.83 -13.20 -7.39
CA ASP A 537 28.73 -14.06 -6.62
C ASP A 537 28.66 -13.82 -5.10
N ALA A 538 27.93 -12.79 -4.65
CA ALA A 538 27.90 -12.34 -3.25
C ALA A 538 26.49 -12.29 -2.63
N PRO A 539 25.70 -13.38 -2.67
CA PRO A 539 24.38 -13.40 -2.03
C PRO A 539 24.50 -13.12 -0.52
N GLY A 540 23.66 -12.20 -0.04
CA GLY A 540 23.64 -11.77 1.37
C GLY A 540 24.70 -10.73 1.75
N VAL A 541 25.52 -10.22 0.82
CA VAL A 541 26.59 -9.25 1.14
C VAL A 541 26.05 -7.92 1.68
N LEU A 542 24.87 -7.49 1.24
CA LEU A 542 24.21 -6.28 1.76
C LEU A 542 23.79 -6.42 3.23
N GLU A 543 23.66 -7.64 3.73
CA GLU A 543 23.35 -7.86 5.13
C GLU A 543 24.57 -7.60 6.00
N VAL A 544 25.80 -7.61 5.47
CA VAL A 544 27.04 -7.48 6.23
C VAL A 544 27.16 -6.09 6.87
N LYS A 545 27.17 -6.03 8.21
CA LYS A 545 27.22 -4.79 8.99
C LYS A 545 28.60 -4.57 9.63
N LEU A 546 29.62 -4.40 8.78
CA LEU A 546 31.01 -4.17 9.20
C LEU A 546 31.46 -2.74 8.91
N TRP A 547 30.89 -1.78 9.63
CA TRP A 547 31.04 -0.36 9.31
C TRP A 547 32.28 0.30 9.94
N GLY A 548 33.00 -0.41 10.83
CA GLY A 548 34.25 0.04 11.44
C GLY A 548 35.50 -0.50 10.73
N PRO A 549 36.71 -0.19 11.25
CA PRO A 549 37.95 -0.81 10.78
C PRO A 549 37.87 -2.34 10.88
N LEU A 550 38.33 -3.05 9.86
CA LEU A 550 38.38 -4.51 9.89
C LEU A 550 39.56 -4.97 10.74
N GLY A 551 39.24 -5.63 11.86
CA GLY A 551 40.22 -6.39 12.64
C GLY A 551 40.40 -7.80 12.09
N ASP A 552 41.16 -8.61 12.81
CA ASP A 552 41.49 -9.98 12.39
C ASP A 552 40.26 -10.90 12.39
N ILE A 553 39.31 -10.69 13.32
CA ILE A 553 38.04 -11.43 13.37
C ILE A 553 37.24 -11.17 12.10
N GLU A 554 37.02 -9.88 11.76
CA GLU A 554 36.24 -9.50 10.59
C GLU A 554 36.88 -10.00 9.31
N ARG A 555 38.21 -9.90 9.19
CA ARG A 555 38.94 -10.41 8.02
C ARG A 555 38.78 -11.92 7.87
N VAL A 556 38.93 -12.71 8.94
CA VAL A 556 38.74 -14.17 8.86
C VAL A 556 37.30 -14.51 8.48
N MET A 557 36.30 -13.77 8.97
CA MET A 557 34.90 -14.01 8.60
C MET A 557 34.64 -13.66 7.12
N LEU A 558 35.20 -12.55 6.65
CA LEU A 558 35.08 -12.15 5.26
C LEU A 558 35.85 -13.09 4.33
N ASP A 559 37.01 -13.59 4.74
CA ASP A 559 37.81 -14.55 3.97
C ASP A 559 37.03 -15.85 3.75
N ASP A 560 36.51 -16.44 4.82
CA ASP A 560 35.71 -17.67 4.75
C ASP A 560 34.42 -17.45 3.93
N ALA A 561 33.70 -16.34 4.17
CA ALA A 561 32.50 -16.00 3.42
C ALA A 561 32.78 -15.77 1.92
N PHE A 562 33.92 -15.16 1.58
CA PHE A 562 34.32 -14.92 0.20
C PHE A 562 34.67 -16.21 -0.53
N GLU A 563 35.43 -17.10 0.12
CA GLU A 563 35.80 -18.41 -0.44
C GLU A 563 34.57 -19.30 -0.66
N ARG A 564 33.64 -19.30 0.29
CA ARG A 564 32.41 -20.11 0.25
C ARG A 564 31.24 -19.45 -0.48
N ARG A 565 31.37 -18.17 -0.86
CA ARG A 565 30.31 -17.32 -1.43
C ARG A 565 29.05 -17.24 -0.55
N ARG A 566 29.25 -17.13 0.77
CA ARG A 566 28.18 -17.19 1.78
C ARG A 566 28.28 -16.03 2.76
N PHE A 567 27.75 -14.86 2.38
CA PHE A 567 27.87 -13.64 3.20
C PHE A 567 26.79 -13.49 4.27
N ASN A 568 25.67 -14.21 4.15
CA ASN A 568 24.55 -14.16 5.10
C ASN A 568 24.89 -14.65 6.51
N VAL A 569 25.99 -15.40 6.69
CA VAL A 569 26.42 -15.90 8.01
C VAL A 569 27.43 -14.98 8.71
N VAL A 570 27.98 -13.97 8.02
CA VAL A 570 29.07 -13.13 8.53
C VAL A 570 28.66 -12.43 9.82
N ASN A 571 27.51 -11.76 9.84
CA ASN A 571 27.08 -11.03 11.04
C ASN A 571 26.87 -11.94 12.25
N HIS A 572 26.26 -13.12 12.03
CA HIS A 572 26.05 -14.09 13.09
C HIS A 572 27.40 -14.55 13.66
N ASN A 573 28.33 -14.95 12.78
CA ASN A 573 29.65 -15.43 13.18
C ASN A 573 30.46 -14.34 13.90
N VAL A 574 30.44 -13.10 13.42
CA VAL A 574 31.07 -11.95 14.11
C VAL A 574 30.44 -11.76 15.50
N GLY A 575 29.11 -11.84 15.60
CA GLY A 575 28.38 -11.79 16.87
C GLY A 575 28.84 -12.86 17.86
N CYS A 576 28.96 -14.11 17.43
CA CYS A 576 29.47 -15.22 18.24
C CYS A 576 30.90 -14.96 18.75
N ALA A 577 31.81 -14.53 17.87
CA ALA A 577 33.19 -14.23 18.25
C ALA A 577 33.27 -13.06 19.26
N TYR A 578 32.45 -12.02 19.06
CA TYR A 578 32.39 -10.87 19.95
C TYR A 578 31.83 -11.22 21.33
N ALA A 579 30.77 -12.03 21.37
CA ALA A 579 30.17 -12.52 22.61
C ALA A 579 31.16 -13.37 23.40
N ALA A 580 31.83 -14.32 22.73
CA ALA A 580 32.82 -15.20 23.37
C ALA A 580 34.02 -14.42 23.92
N GLY A 581 34.57 -13.47 23.15
CA GLY A 581 35.65 -12.62 23.63
C GLY A 581 35.26 -11.80 24.87
N ARG A 582 34.03 -11.29 24.91
CA ARG A 582 33.51 -10.54 26.07
C ARG A 582 33.26 -11.44 27.28
N HIS A 583 32.70 -12.62 27.07
CA HIS A 583 32.44 -13.58 28.14
C HIS A 583 33.75 -14.06 28.80
N ARG A 584 34.75 -14.44 28.00
CA ARG A 584 36.10 -14.81 28.47
C ARG A 584 36.79 -13.68 29.23
N ALA A 585 36.68 -12.44 28.75
CA ALA A 585 37.24 -11.28 29.42
C ALA A 585 36.56 -11.00 30.77
N ALA A 586 35.23 -11.12 30.83
CA ALA A 586 34.46 -10.92 32.07
C ALA A 586 34.83 -11.95 33.15
N ALA A 587 35.12 -13.19 32.78
CA ALA A 587 35.54 -14.24 33.72
C ALA A 587 36.89 -13.94 34.41
N GLN A 588 37.74 -13.11 33.81
CA GLN A 588 39.04 -12.72 34.36
C GLN A 588 39.00 -11.42 35.18
N LEU A 589 37.86 -10.72 35.17
CA LEU A 589 37.71 -9.44 35.87
C LEU A 589 37.13 -9.61 37.26
N ARG A 590 37.56 -8.73 38.18
CA ARG A 590 36.91 -8.55 39.47
C ARG A 590 35.51 -7.93 39.29
N PRO A 591 34.61 -8.01 40.28
CA PRO A 591 33.32 -7.31 40.23
C PRO A 591 33.50 -5.81 39.91
N ARG A 592 32.57 -5.25 39.13
CA ARG A 592 32.62 -3.84 38.72
C ARG A 592 32.55 -2.93 39.97
N PRO A 593 33.44 -1.92 40.09
CA PRO A 593 33.40 -0.96 41.19
C PRO A 593 32.14 -0.09 41.15
N ALA A 594 31.80 0.56 42.27
CA ALA A 594 30.65 1.47 42.37
C ALA A 594 30.83 2.69 41.46
N TYR A 595 29.74 3.13 40.81
CA TYR A 595 29.74 4.26 39.87
C TYR A 595 30.21 5.60 40.47
N SER A 596 30.24 5.73 41.80
CA SER A 596 30.73 6.91 42.50
C SER A 596 32.25 7.11 42.39
N ASP A 597 33.03 6.05 42.11
CA ASP A 597 34.46 6.14 41.86
C ASP A 597 34.74 6.09 40.35
N ARG A 598 34.79 7.28 39.74
CA ARG A 598 35.00 7.43 38.29
C ARG A 598 36.38 6.93 37.86
N ALA A 599 37.41 7.11 38.69
CA ALA A 599 38.76 6.67 38.37
C ALA A 599 38.88 5.14 38.38
N ALA A 600 38.27 4.47 39.37
CA ALA A 600 38.20 3.01 39.41
C ALA A 600 37.32 2.45 38.28
N CYS A 601 36.20 3.11 37.94
CA CYS A 601 35.37 2.72 36.79
C CYS A 601 36.13 2.84 35.46
N ASP A 602 36.88 3.93 35.25
CA ASP A 602 37.68 4.14 34.05
C ASP A 602 38.82 3.13 33.96
N ALA A 603 39.49 2.81 35.07
CA ALA A 603 40.51 1.76 35.13
C ALA A 603 39.92 0.37 34.86
N TYR A 604 38.73 0.07 35.39
CA TYR A 604 38.00 -1.16 35.11
C TYR A 604 37.67 -1.28 33.62
N ASN A 605 37.09 -0.24 33.01
CA ASN A 605 36.72 -0.24 31.58
C ASN A 605 37.96 -0.40 30.69
N ARG A 606 39.07 0.31 30.97
CA ARG A 606 40.33 0.12 30.23
C ARG A 606 40.87 -1.31 30.33
N THR A 607 40.76 -1.91 31.52
CA THR A 607 41.20 -3.31 31.73
C THR A 607 40.29 -4.28 30.97
N LEU A 608 38.97 -4.05 30.99
CA LEU A 608 37.99 -4.83 30.23
C LEU A 608 38.26 -4.74 28.72
N ASP A 609 38.46 -3.53 28.18
CA ASP A 609 38.73 -3.35 26.75
C ASP A 609 40.02 -4.03 26.32
N ARG A 610 41.08 -3.93 27.13
CA ARG A 610 42.34 -4.66 26.90
C ARG A 610 42.12 -6.17 26.89
N LEU A 611 41.47 -6.72 27.90
CA LEU A 611 41.19 -8.16 28.00
C LEU A 611 40.30 -8.65 26.85
N ILE A 612 39.27 -7.91 26.47
CA ILE A 612 38.42 -8.24 25.32
C ILE A 612 39.27 -8.36 24.05
N ASN A 613 40.17 -7.40 23.80
CA ASN A 613 41.02 -7.43 22.60
C ASN A 613 42.03 -8.58 22.64
N GLU A 614 42.64 -8.88 23.80
CA GLU A 614 43.51 -10.04 23.99
C GLU A 614 42.78 -11.36 23.73
N GLN A 615 41.57 -11.52 24.28
CA GLN A 615 40.76 -12.73 24.06
C GLN A 615 40.30 -12.86 22.61
N ARG A 616 39.93 -11.75 21.95
CA ARG A 616 39.56 -11.75 20.53
C ARG A 616 40.72 -12.17 19.63
N ALA A 617 41.93 -11.67 19.88
CA ALA A 617 43.12 -12.08 19.14
C ALA A 617 43.41 -13.59 19.32
N ALA A 618 43.27 -14.11 20.53
CA ALA A 618 43.45 -15.54 20.82
C ALA A 618 42.40 -16.44 20.14
N LEU A 619 41.18 -15.93 19.88
CA LEU A 619 40.11 -16.69 19.22
C LEU A 619 40.35 -16.91 17.72
N VAL A 620 41.15 -16.07 17.05
CA VAL A 620 41.29 -16.06 15.57
C VAL A 620 41.67 -17.43 15.01
N GLN A 621 42.66 -18.11 15.61
CA GLN A 621 43.10 -19.43 15.13
C GLN A 621 42.02 -20.50 15.38
N GLN A 622 41.41 -20.48 16.56
CA GLN A 622 40.32 -21.40 16.91
C GLN A 622 39.12 -21.22 15.97
N MET A 623 38.78 -19.98 15.61
CA MET A 623 37.70 -19.68 14.68
C MET A 623 37.94 -20.28 13.30
N ARG A 624 39.18 -20.22 12.77
CA ARG A 624 39.53 -20.84 11.49
C ARG A 624 39.30 -22.35 11.50
N GLU A 625 39.68 -23.02 12.58
CA GLU A 625 39.47 -24.47 12.74
C GLU A 625 37.99 -24.82 12.84
N VAL A 626 37.21 -24.06 13.61
CA VAL A 626 35.76 -24.23 13.72
C VAL A 626 35.08 -24.02 12.36
N LEU A 627 35.37 -22.91 11.65
CA LEU A 627 34.80 -22.62 10.33
C LEU A 627 35.09 -23.71 9.31
N LEU A 628 36.31 -24.25 9.31
CA LEU A 628 36.69 -25.35 8.43
C LEU A 628 35.85 -26.60 8.72
N LEU A 629 35.65 -26.94 10.00
CA LEU A 629 34.92 -28.12 10.43
C LEU A 629 33.40 -28.01 10.23
N THR A 630 32.82 -26.83 10.45
CA THR A 630 31.38 -26.58 10.40
C THR A 630 30.88 -26.14 9.02
N GLY A 631 31.79 -25.90 8.08
CA GLY A 631 31.42 -25.40 6.75
C GLY A 631 31.06 -23.91 6.72
N GLY A 632 31.66 -23.11 7.60
CA GLY A 632 31.54 -21.65 7.60
C GLY A 632 30.60 -21.05 8.67
N VAL A 633 30.26 -21.79 9.73
CA VAL A 633 29.41 -21.30 10.83
C VAL A 633 30.14 -21.40 12.17
N LEU A 634 30.19 -20.32 12.94
CA LEU A 634 30.76 -20.34 14.28
C LEU A 634 29.72 -20.80 15.30
N LEU A 635 30.14 -21.67 16.23
CA LEU A 635 29.31 -22.16 17.33
C LEU A 635 29.78 -21.52 18.63
N THR A 636 28.85 -20.96 19.41
CA THR A 636 29.18 -20.18 20.60
C THR A 636 29.77 -21.09 21.68
N SER A 637 29.24 -22.29 21.84
CA SER A 637 29.73 -23.28 22.81
C SER A 637 31.19 -23.71 22.55
N LEU A 638 31.63 -23.72 21.29
CA LEU A 638 33.03 -24.00 20.96
C LEU A 638 33.92 -22.82 21.31
N LEU A 639 33.48 -21.60 20.98
CA LEU A 639 34.26 -20.38 21.23
C LEU A 639 34.29 -19.97 22.71
N ASP A 640 33.32 -20.38 23.53
CA ASP A 640 33.24 -19.99 24.95
C ASP A 640 34.15 -20.77 25.90
N ALA A 641 34.94 -21.73 25.40
CA ALA A 641 35.88 -22.50 26.24
C ALA A 641 36.84 -21.56 27.02
N GLY A 642 37.05 -21.82 28.31
CA GLY A 642 37.85 -20.95 29.18
C GLY A 642 39.36 -21.05 28.95
N SER A 643 39.81 -22.11 28.27
CA SER A 643 41.22 -22.33 27.90
C SER A 643 41.36 -22.92 26.50
N ALA A 644 42.56 -22.81 25.91
CA ALA A 644 42.85 -23.42 24.60
C ALA A 644 42.75 -24.95 24.62
N GLU A 645 43.09 -25.59 25.75
CA GLU A 645 42.97 -27.05 25.92
C GLU A 645 41.51 -27.49 26.00
N GLU A 646 40.67 -26.73 26.71
CA GLU A 646 39.23 -26.97 26.75
C GLU A 646 38.60 -26.75 25.38
N ALA A 647 39.01 -25.71 24.66
CA ALA A 647 38.57 -25.47 23.29
C ALA A 647 38.89 -26.65 22.38
N ARG A 648 40.12 -27.17 22.47
CA ARG A 648 40.57 -28.34 21.72
C ARG A 648 39.78 -29.59 22.11
N THR A 649 39.53 -29.81 23.40
CA THR A 649 38.73 -30.93 23.90
C THR A 649 37.30 -30.87 23.37
N ARG A 650 36.64 -29.70 23.42
CA ARG A 650 35.30 -29.51 22.87
C ARG A 650 35.28 -29.70 21.35
N LEU A 651 36.32 -29.27 20.65
CA LEU A 651 36.47 -29.48 19.20
C LEU A 651 36.64 -30.96 18.85
N GLU A 652 37.46 -31.70 19.61
CA GLU A 652 37.62 -33.15 19.43
C GLU A 652 36.34 -33.92 19.77
N ALA A 653 35.55 -33.46 20.76
CA ALA A 653 34.22 -34.03 21.05
C ALA A 653 33.18 -33.70 19.96
N PHE A 654 33.30 -32.53 19.31
CA PHE A 654 32.40 -32.10 18.25
C PHE A 654 32.56 -32.90 16.95
N LYS A 655 33.78 -33.30 16.59
CA LYS A 655 34.05 -34.08 15.37
C LYS A 655 33.24 -35.39 15.25
N PRO A 656 33.26 -36.32 16.23
CA PRO A 656 32.48 -37.54 16.16
C PRO A 656 30.97 -37.25 16.19
N LEU A 657 30.54 -36.26 16.99
CA LEU A 657 29.14 -35.84 17.01
C LEU A 657 28.64 -35.36 15.65
N LEU A 658 29.42 -34.53 14.95
CA LEU A 658 29.10 -34.06 13.61
C LEU A 658 29.05 -35.21 12.60
N ALA A 659 30.01 -36.15 12.69
CA ALA A 659 30.04 -37.33 11.83
C ALA A 659 28.81 -38.22 12.05
N ASP A 660 28.39 -38.41 13.31
CA ASP A 660 27.19 -39.16 13.65
C ASP A 660 25.92 -38.48 13.15
N LEU A 661 25.80 -37.15 13.33
CA LEU A 661 24.64 -36.39 12.84
C LEU A 661 24.50 -36.45 11.31
N VAL A 662 25.61 -36.32 10.57
CA VAL A 662 25.62 -36.43 9.10
C VAL A 662 25.38 -37.87 8.63
N ALA A 663 25.66 -38.86 9.48
CA ALA A 663 25.30 -40.25 9.25
C ALA A 663 23.87 -40.59 9.73
N GLY A 664 23.02 -39.58 9.98
CA GLY A 664 21.63 -39.76 10.41
C GLY A 664 21.47 -40.23 11.86
N ARG A 665 22.56 -40.36 12.63
CA ARG A 665 22.54 -40.66 14.06
C ARG A 665 22.50 -39.37 14.87
N GLY A 666 22.72 -39.44 16.18
CA GLY A 666 22.81 -38.27 17.05
C GLY A 666 22.67 -38.64 18.52
N PRO A 667 22.65 -37.63 19.40
CA PRO A 667 22.43 -37.85 20.83
C PRO A 667 21.07 -38.53 21.08
N ALA A 668 21.05 -39.49 22.00
CA ALA A 668 19.84 -40.16 22.48
C ALA A 668 19.51 -39.81 23.93
N VAL A 669 20.24 -38.86 24.52
CA VAL A 669 20.06 -38.44 25.92
C VAL A 669 18.85 -37.50 26.07
N PRO A 670 18.14 -37.54 27.22
CA PRO A 670 16.95 -36.71 27.44
C PRO A 670 17.22 -35.20 27.48
N GLN A 671 18.46 -34.80 27.78
CA GLN A 671 18.89 -33.40 27.84
C GLN A 671 20.16 -33.24 27.01
N LEU A 672 20.15 -32.27 26.11
CA LEU A 672 21.33 -31.91 25.33
C LEU A 672 22.22 -30.95 26.11
N SER A 673 23.52 -31.10 25.92
CA SER A 673 24.48 -30.02 26.18
C SER A 673 24.32 -28.90 25.14
N PRO A 674 24.80 -27.67 25.44
CA PRO A 674 24.76 -26.57 24.47
C PRO A 674 25.45 -26.89 23.15
N LEU A 675 26.56 -27.64 23.19
CA LEU A 675 27.29 -28.08 22.00
C LEU A 675 26.46 -29.04 21.15
N GLU A 676 25.73 -29.97 21.78
CA GLU A 676 24.86 -30.90 21.06
C GLU A 676 23.67 -30.21 20.42
N ALA A 677 23.03 -29.26 21.13
CA ALA A 677 21.93 -28.47 20.58
C ALA A 677 22.39 -27.63 19.37
N GLU A 678 23.54 -26.96 19.47
CA GLU A 678 24.15 -26.21 18.37
C GLU A 678 24.55 -27.12 17.20
N ALA A 679 25.05 -28.34 17.46
CA ALA A 679 25.42 -29.31 16.42
C ALA A 679 24.20 -29.80 15.63
N VAL A 680 23.11 -30.17 16.32
CA VAL A 680 21.84 -30.56 15.69
C VAL A 680 21.30 -29.39 14.86
N ALA A 681 21.27 -28.19 15.44
CA ALA A 681 20.80 -26.99 14.75
C ALA A 681 21.60 -26.70 13.47
N LEU A 682 22.93 -26.84 13.53
CA LEU A 682 23.82 -26.67 12.38
C LEU A 682 23.52 -27.66 11.25
N VAL A 683 23.47 -28.95 11.56
CA VAL A 683 23.31 -30.02 10.56
C VAL A 683 21.91 -29.97 9.92
N TYR A 684 20.88 -29.76 10.71
CA TYR A 684 19.50 -29.71 10.25
C TYR A 684 19.06 -28.31 9.78
N GLY A 685 19.90 -27.28 9.95
CA GLY A 685 19.63 -25.93 9.45
C GLY A 685 18.46 -25.23 10.15
N ILE A 686 18.31 -25.45 11.46
CA ILE A 686 17.28 -24.85 12.32
C ILE A 686 17.93 -24.04 13.47
N SER A 687 17.13 -23.44 14.35
CA SER A 687 17.66 -22.67 15.48
C SER A 687 17.97 -23.56 16.70
N PRO A 688 19.03 -23.28 17.48
CA PRO A 688 19.31 -24.00 18.72
C PRO A 688 18.15 -23.96 19.73
N ALA A 689 17.48 -22.81 19.86
CA ALA A 689 16.32 -22.65 20.73
C ALA A 689 15.14 -23.57 20.32
N GLY A 690 14.92 -23.76 19.02
CA GLY A 690 13.91 -24.68 18.50
C GLY A 690 14.21 -26.15 18.84
N VAL A 691 15.49 -26.52 18.78
CA VAL A 691 15.96 -27.85 19.24
C VAL A 691 15.66 -28.03 20.71
N GLU A 692 16.12 -27.11 21.56
CA GLU A 692 15.97 -27.18 23.02
C GLU A 692 14.51 -27.24 23.47
N GLN A 693 13.61 -26.51 22.79
CA GLN A 693 12.19 -26.46 23.12
C GLN A 693 11.50 -27.82 22.94
N LEU A 694 11.80 -28.54 21.85
CA LEU A 694 11.09 -29.77 21.48
C LEU A 694 11.82 -31.04 21.93
N TRP A 695 13.14 -30.98 22.15
CA TRP A 695 13.96 -32.14 22.51
C TRP A 695 13.39 -32.99 23.66
N PRO A 696 12.87 -32.42 24.77
CA PRO A 696 12.39 -33.22 25.90
C PRO A 696 11.22 -34.16 25.58
N GLU A 697 10.49 -33.91 24.48
CA GLU A 697 9.35 -34.73 24.05
C GLU A 697 9.76 -35.86 23.09
N LEU A 698 11.00 -35.86 22.62
CA LEU A 698 11.51 -36.77 21.59
C LEU A 698 12.19 -37.99 22.21
N VAL A 699 11.81 -39.15 21.73
CA VAL A 699 12.43 -40.44 22.06
C VAL A 699 12.92 -41.08 20.77
N GLY A 700 14.13 -41.66 20.81
CA GLY A 700 14.67 -42.45 19.71
C GLY A 700 13.94 -43.78 19.62
N HIS A 701 13.59 -44.20 18.41
CA HIS A 701 12.85 -45.44 18.16
C HIS A 701 13.61 -46.35 17.18
N GLU A 702 14.94 -46.37 17.23
CA GLU A 702 15.76 -47.15 16.30
C GLU A 702 15.44 -48.65 16.29
N GLN A 703 14.92 -49.21 17.40
CA GLN A 703 14.48 -50.60 17.43
C GLN A 703 13.39 -50.93 16.40
N ASP A 704 12.58 -49.95 15.98
CA ASP A 704 11.53 -50.15 14.98
C ASP A 704 12.11 -50.40 13.58
N LEU A 705 13.39 -50.04 13.37
CA LEU A 705 14.13 -50.31 12.13
C LEU A 705 14.87 -51.65 12.15
N SER A 706 14.93 -52.34 13.29
CA SER A 706 15.75 -53.56 13.48
C SER A 706 15.37 -54.72 12.55
N ALA A 707 14.14 -54.75 12.05
CA ALA A 707 13.67 -55.75 11.09
C ALA A 707 14.14 -55.48 9.65
N LEU A 708 14.77 -54.33 9.38
CA LEU A 708 15.27 -53.95 8.07
C LEU A 708 16.81 -54.04 8.02
N ALA A 709 17.34 -54.71 7.00
CA ALA A 709 18.73 -54.60 6.60
C ALA A 709 18.93 -53.26 5.86
N LEU A 710 19.54 -52.29 6.55
CA LEU A 710 19.81 -50.95 6.03
C LEU A 710 21.30 -50.75 5.81
N ALA A 711 21.69 -50.17 4.67
CA ALA A 711 23.06 -49.76 4.41
C ALA A 711 23.44 -48.51 5.23
N ASP A 712 24.74 -48.31 5.48
CA ASP A 712 25.25 -47.10 6.16
C ASP A 712 24.84 -45.81 5.45
N HIS A 713 24.81 -45.84 4.12
CA HIS A 713 24.24 -44.78 3.29
C HIS A 713 23.89 -45.27 1.88
N TYR A 714 22.93 -44.61 1.27
CA TYR A 714 22.51 -44.79 -0.13
C TYR A 714 22.93 -43.57 -0.97
N PRO A 715 23.74 -43.73 -2.02
CA PRO A 715 24.18 -42.60 -2.84
C PRO A 715 23.02 -42.03 -3.68
N MET A 716 22.89 -40.71 -3.68
CA MET A 716 21.95 -39.95 -4.51
C MET A 716 22.71 -38.98 -5.41
N ARG A 717 22.23 -38.80 -6.64
CA ARG A 717 22.82 -37.85 -7.60
C ARG A 717 21.77 -36.86 -8.04
N TRP A 718 21.94 -35.60 -7.65
CA TRP A 718 21.03 -34.53 -8.03
C TRP A 718 21.70 -33.66 -9.09
N ARG A 719 21.04 -33.47 -10.24
CA ARG A 719 21.58 -32.68 -11.34
C ARG A 719 21.40 -31.21 -11.04
N GLN A 720 22.47 -30.42 -11.16
CA GLN A 720 22.39 -28.98 -10.99
C GLN A 720 21.55 -28.36 -12.12
N ALA A 721 20.76 -27.36 -11.75
CA ALA A 721 19.94 -26.61 -12.68
C ALA A 721 19.96 -25.13 -12.31
N HIS A 722 19.97 -24.29 -13.34
CA HIS A 722 19.84 -22.84 -13.17
C HIS A 722 18.59 -22.37 -13.89
N ARG A 723 17.99 -21.31 -13.37
CA ARG A 723 16.82 -20.71 -14.00
C ARG A 723 17.26 -19.68 -15.00
N ARG A 724 16.76 -19.81 -16.23
CA ARG A 724 16.96 -18.84 -17.30
C ARG A 724 15.61 -18.49 -17.89
N LEU A 725 15.46 -17.22 -18.31
CA LEU A 725 14.27 -16.80 -19.03
C LEU A 725 14.13 -17.66 -20.29
N ARG A 726 12.95 -18.24 -20.52
CA ARG A 726 12.66 -19.06 -21.70
C ARG A 726 12.93 -18.25 -22.96
N ASP A 727 13.58 -18.87 -23.95
CA ASP A 727 13.87 -18.20 -25.23
C ASP A 727 12.57 -17.67 -25.87
N GLY A 728 12.59 -16.40 -26.28
CA GLY A 728 11.44 -15.69 -26.85
C GLY A 728 10.38 -15.21 -25.83
N ALA A 729 10.46 -15.58 -24.55
CA ALA A 729 9.56 -15.05 -23.52
C ALA A 729 9.97 -13.63 -23.09
N ARG A 730 8.98 -12.78 -22.84
CA ARG A 730 9.16 -11.43 -22.27
C ARG A 730 8.45 -11.29 -20.94
N LEU A 731 9.05 -10.55 -20.01
CA LEU A 731 8.41 -10.22 -18.74
C LEU A 731 7.34 -9.14 -18.94
N ASP A 732 6.37 -9.09 -18.03
CA ASP A 732 5.32 -8.08 -18.02
C ASP A 732 5.87 -6.71 -17.58
N GLU A 733 6.28 -5.92 -18.58
CA GLU A 733 6.82 -4.56 -18.39
C GLU A 733 5.86 -3.65 -17.62
N LYS A 734 4.54 -3.80 -17.81
CA LYS A 734 3.54 -2.98 -17.12
C LYS A 734 3.51 -3.31 -15.63
N GLY A 735 3.50 -4.59 -15.29
CA GLY A 735 3.56 -5.05 -13.89
C GLY A 735 4.87 -4.68 -13.20
N LEU A 736 6.01 -4.88 -13.88
CA LEU A 736 7.32 -4.47 -13.35
C LEU A 736 7.44 -2.95 -13.21
N GLY A 737 6.90 -2.19 -14.17
CA GLY A 737 6.81 -0.73 -14.09
C GLY A 737 5.89 -0.24 -12.96
N ALA A 738 4.91 -1.03 -12.53
CA ALA A 738 4.12 -0.73 -11.34
C ALA A 738 4.97 -0.89 -10.06
N ILE A 739 5.75 -1.98 -9.93
CA ILE A 739 6.70 -2.17 -8.82
C ILE A 739 7.75 -1.05 -8.80
N ALA A 740 8.31 -0.68 -9.95
CA ALA A 740 9.30 0.40 -10.06
C ALA A 740 8.78 1.77 -9.60
N ARG A 741 7.46 2.02 -9.71
CA ARG A 741 6.81 3.27 -9.27
C ARG A 741 6.35 3.22 -7.82
N LEU A 742 6.24 2.04 -7.21
CA LEU A 742 5.72 1.83 -5.86
C LEU A 742 6.43 2.71 -4.80
N PRO A 743 7.78 2.80 -4.74
CA PRO A 743 8.45 3.63 -3.74
C PRO A 743 8.07 5.11 -3.82
N SER A 744 7.89 5.63 -5.05
CA SER A 744 7.51 7.03 -5.25
C SER A 744 6.09 7.32 -4.74
N LEU A 745 5.17 6.38 -4.93
CA LEU A 745 3.79 6.50 -4.44
C LEU A 745 3.69 6.34 -2.92
N VAL A 746 4.48 5.44 -2.34
CA VAL A 746 4.59 5.29 -0.87
C VAL A 746 5.07 6.61 -0.25
N ASN A 747 6.13 7.21 -0.80
CA ASN A 747 6.66 8.48 -0.32
C ASN A 747 5.64 9.63 -0.47
N ALA A 748 4.93 9.69 -1.60
CA ALA A 748 3.89 10.69 -1.83
C ALA A 748 2.73 10.57 -0.83
N PHE A 749 2.32 9.35 -0.47
CA PHE A 749 1.33 9.13 0.58
C PHE A 749 1.86 9.54 1.95
N ASN A 750 3.07 9.08 2.32
CA ASN A 750 3.69 9.35 3.61
C ASN A 750 3.95 10.85 3.87
N ALA A 751 4.21 11.65 2.83
CA ALA A 751 4.39 13.08 2.95
C ALA A 751 3.08 13.84 3.26
N ARG A 752 1.92 13.29 2.86
CA ARG A 752 0.64 14.03 2.86
C ARG A 752 -0.39 13.50 3.83
N TRP A 753 -0.38 12.22 4.20
CA TRP A 753 -1.46 11.60 4.99
C TRP A 753 -1.70 12.24 6.37
N LYS A 754 -0.73 12.96 6.94
CA LYS A 754 -0.88 13.69 8.21
C LYS A 754 -1.48 15.09 8.06
N SER A 755 -1.19 15.78 6.97
CA SER A 755 -1.60 17.16 6.73
C SER A 755 -2.84 17.24 5.84
N ASP A 756 -2.92 16.40 4.81
CA ASP A 756 -4.02 16.36 3.86
C ASP A 756 -4.32 14.91 3.39
N MET A 757 -5.33 14.31 4.01
CA MET A 757 -5.80 12.97 3.64
C MET A 757 -6.54 12.94 2.29
N PHE A 758 -7.09 14.07 1.83
CA PHE A 758 -7.74 14.15 0.52
C PHE A 758 -6.71 13.95 -0.59
N ASP A 759 -5.61 14.71 -0.53
CA ASP A 759 -4.54 14.62 -1.51
C ASP A 759 -3.75 13.32 -1.39
N ALA A 760 -3.55 12.81 -0.17
CA ALA A 760 -2.96 11.48 0.04
C ALA A 760 -3.79 10.37 -0.63
N CYS A 761 -5.12 10.50 -0.65
CA CYS A 761 -6.02 9.51 -1.26
C CYS A 761 -6.36 9.76 -2.74
N LYS A 762 -5.80 10.79 -3.39
CA LYS A 762 -6.19 11.21 -4.75
C LYS A 762 -6.07 10.11 -5.82
N GLY A 763 -5.10 9.21 -5.66
CA GLY A 763 -4.89 8.07 -6.55
C GLY A 763 -5.71 6.82 -6.23
N LEU A 764 -6.36 6.77 -5.05
CA LEU A 764 -7.20 5.64 -4.64
C LEU A 764 -8.59 5.73 -5.28
N ARG A 765 -8.98 4.63 -5.95
CA ARG A 765 -10.27 4.49 -6.60
C ARG A 765 -11.02 3.30 -5.99
N PRO A 766 -12.09 3.54 -5.22
CA PRO A 766 -12.90 2.49 -4.59
C PRO A 766 -13.36 1.41 -5.57
N SER A 767 -13.78 1.83 -6.77
CA SER A 767 -14.27 0.91 -7.79
C SER A 767 -13.24 -0.08 -8.30
N ARG A 768 -11.93 0.15 -8.09
CA ARG A 768 -10.86 -0.76 -8.53
C ARG A 768 -10.70 -1.97 -7.63
N ILE A 769 -11.10 -1.88 -6.37
CA ILE A 769 -10.94 -2.97 -5.41
C ILE A 769 -12.05 -4.03 -5.52
N ASP A 770 -13.19 -3.66 -6.11
CA ASP A 770 -14.32 -4.53 -6.42
C ASP A 770 -14.31 -4.99 -7.89
N ASP A 771 -13.28 -4.60 -8.66
CA ASP A 771 -13.13 -4.96 -10.08
C ASP A 771 -12.30 -6.23 -10.21
N ASP A 772 -12.96 -7.35 -10.53
CA ASP A 772 -12.30 -8.67 -10.70
C ASP A 772 -11.26 -8.68 -11.85
N ALA A 773 -11.30 -7.70 -12.76
CA ALA A 773 -10.34 -7.54 -13.83
C ALA A 773 -9.14 -6.65 -13.48
N ALA A 774 -9.05 -6.14 -12.24
CA ALA A 774 -7.97 -5.25 -11.83
C ALA A 774 -6.61 -5.97 -11.86
N ASP A 775 -5.66 -5.39 -12.60
CA ASP A 775 -4.28 -5.86 -12.72
C ASP A 775 -3.35 -5.17 -11.72
N VAL A 776 -2.06 -5.56 -11.73
CA VAL A 776 -1.00 -5.03 -10.87
C VAL A 776 -0.90 -3.50 -10.93
N ASP A 777 -1.10 -2.91 -12.10
CA ASP A 777 -1.07 -1.45 -12.28
C ASP A 777 -2.35 -0.80 -11.75
N GLY A 778 -3.50 -1.41 -12.00
CA GLY A 778 -4.80 -0.94 -11.50
C GLY A 778 -4.92 -0.88 -9.98
N LEU A 779 -4.21 -1.77 -9.26
CA LEU A 779 -4.19 -1.83 -7.79
C LEU A 779 -2.97 -1.15 -7.15
N LEU A 780 -2.07 -0.56 -7.93
CA LEU A 780 -0.80 0.02 -7.46
C LEU A 780 -0.97 1.02 -6.32
N HIS A 781 -1.97 1.90 -6.38
CA HIS A 781 -2.19 2.89 -5.32
C HIS A 781 -2.71 2.26 -4.03
N HIS A 782 -3.45 1.14 -4.10
CA HIS A 782 -3.87 0.41 -2.91
C HIS A 782 -2.68 -0.31 -2.27
N LEU A 783 -1.81 -0.93 -3.09
CA LEU A 783 -0.57 -1.50 -2.60
C LEU A 783 0.34 -0.43 -1.96
N ALA A 784 0.45 0.76 -2.58
CA ALA A 784 1.24 1.86 -2.04
C ALA A 784 0.78 2.29 -0.64
N VAL A 785 -0.53 2.30 -0.38
CA VAL A 785 -1.05 2.57 0.97
C VAL A 785 -0.70 1.46 1.95
N LEU A 786 -0.84 0.18 1.57
CA LEU A 786 -0.42 -0.94 2.42
C LEU A 786 1.07 -0.82 2.80
N CYS A 787 1.95 -0.61 1.81
CA CYS A 787 3.37 -0.42 2.05
C CYS A 787 3.68 0.84 2.86
N ALA A 788 2.95 1.94 2.66
CA ALA A 788 3.14 3.18 3.42
C ALA A 788 2.79 2.99 4.89
N ILE A 789 1.70 2.30 5.21
CA ILE A 789 1.35 1.97 6.59
C ILE A 789 2.41 1.03 7.20
N ALA A 790 2.90 0.05 6.44
CA ALA A 790 3.95 -0.86 6.87
C ALA A 790 5.37 -0.26 6.87
N SER A 791 5.57 0.97 6.38
CA SER A 791 6.91 1.56 6.15
C SER A 791 7.72 1.89 7.42
N GLY A 792 7.18 1.58 8.60
CA GLY A 792 7.91 1.64 9.88
C GLY A 792 8.69 0.36 10.18
N ASP A 793 8.50 -0.69 9.37
CA ASP A 793 9.25 -1.94 9.40
C ASP A 793 10.50 -1.84 8.51
N ASP A 794 11.65 -2.26 9.05
CA ASP A 794 12.95 -2.17 8.38
C ASP A 794 13.03 -3.02 7.11
N GLN A 795 12.37 -4.19 7.07
CA GLN A 795 12.39 -5.07 5.89
C GLN A 795 11.54 -4.49 4.76
N VAL A 796 10.41 -3.85 5.08
CA VAL A 796 9.59 -3.13 4.09
C VAL A 796 10.35 -1.93 3.54
N ALA A 797 11.01 -1.14 4.41
CA ALA A 797 11.82 0.00 3.99
C ALA A 797 12.99 -0.45 3.08
N ALA A 798 13.71 -1.51 3.46
CA ALA A 798 14.81 -2.06 2.67
C ALA A 798 14.34 -2.54 1.28
N SER A 799 13.19 -3.20 1.20
CA SER A 799 12.61 -3.67 -0.07
C SER A 799 12.22 -2.50 -1.00
N LEU A 800 11.63 -1.44 -0.44
CA LEU A 800 11.28 -0.23 -1.20
C LEU A 800 12.53 0.51 -1.70
N CYS A 801 13.58 0.61 -0.89
CA CYS A 801 14.87 1.15 -1.33
C CYS A 801 15.48 0.31 -2.45
N ARG A 802 15.52 -1.02 -2.29
CA ARG A 802 16.01 -1.94 -3.32
C ARG A 802 15.31 -1.75 -4.67
N TRP A 803 13.99 -1.59 -4.70
CA TRP A 803 13.26 -1.35 -5.96
C TRP A 803 13.42 0.05 -6.50
N GLN A 804 13.69 1.02 -5.64
CA GLN A 804 14.08 2.35 -6.08
C GLN A 804 15.45 2.33 -6.78
N ASP A 805 16.40 1.55 -6.25
CA ASP A 805 17.75 1.43 -6.79
C ASP A 805 17.81 0.54 -8.05
N SER A 806 16.94 -0.46 -8.15
CA SER A 806 16.81 -1.34 -9.32
C SER A 806 15.77 -0.88 -10.35
N ARG A 807 15.31 0.38 -10.25
CA ARG A 807 14.23 0.94 -11.06
C ARG A 807 14.43 0.76 -12.56
N ASP A 808 15.62 1.04 -13.08
CA ASP A 808 15.89 0.97 -14.52
C ASP A 808 15.93 -0.48 -15.02
N GLY A 809 16.40 -1.42 -14.20
CA GLY A 809 16.34 -2.85 -14.49
C GLY A 809 14.91 -3.39 -14.53
N LEU A 810 14.05 -2.92 -13.60
CA LEU A 810 12.62 -3.24 -13.57
C LEU A 810 11.88 -2.66 -14.79
N LEU A 811 12.18 -1.41 -15.17
CA LEU A 811 11.58 -0.75 -16.34
C LEU A 811 12.05 -1.37 -17.67
N GLY A 812 13.30 -1.82 -17.73
CA GLY A 812 13.88 -2.50 -18.91
C GLY A 812 13.50 -3.97 -19.05
N GLY A 813 12.71 -4.54 -18.12
CA GLY A 813 12.29 -5.95 -18.17
C GLY A 813 13.42 -6.97 -17.97
N SER A 814 14.63 -6.52 -17.58
CA SER A 814 15.80 -7.35 -17.34
C SER A 814 15.91 -7.71 -15.86
N VAL A 815 14.93 -8.49 -15.39
CA VAL A 815 14.78 -8.82 -13.98
C VAL A 815 15.31 -10.24 -13.72
N PRO A 816 16.30 -10.42 -12.81
CA PRO A 816 16.78 -11.75 -12.46
C PRO A 816 15.71 -12.52 -11.68
N TYR A 817 15.72 -13.85 -11.79
CA TYR A 817 14.77 -14.70 -11.07
C TYR A 817 14.75 -14.45 -9.55
N GLY A 818 15.92 -14.15 -8.97
CA GLY A 818 16.04 -13.84 -7.53
C GLY A 818 15.24 -12.60 -7.10
N GLU A 819 15.05 -11.63 -7.98
CA GLU A 819 14.20 -10.46 -7.70
C GLU A 819 12.71 -10.83 -7.69
N LEU A 820 12.30 -11.76 -8.56
CA LEU A 820 10.94 -12.30 -8.55
C LEU A 820 10.67 -13.15 -7.29
N GLU A 821 11.67 -13.88 -6.78
CA GLU A 821 11.56 -14.55 -5.48
C GLU A 821 11.45 -13.55 -4.33
N HIS A 822 12.25 -12.48 -4.35
CA HIS A 822 12.13 -11.43 -3.34
C HIS A 822 10.74 -10.79 -3.33
N LEU A 823 10.19 -10.49 -4.52
CA LEU A 823 8.80 -10.00 -4.66
C LEU A 823 7.78 -11.00 -4.08
N ARG A 824 7.96 -12.30 -4.30
CA ARG A 824 7.10 -13.32 -3.68
C ARG A 824 7.19 -13.25 -2.16
N THR A 825 8.39 -13.36 -1.59
CA THR A 825 8.61 -13.30 -0.14
C THR A 825 8.05 -12.02 0.45
N PHE A 826 8.18 -10.90 -0.28
CA PHE A 826 7.62 -9.63 0.14
C PHE A 826 6.10 -9.66 0.26
N PHE A 827 5.40 -10.13 -0.79
CA PHE A 827 3.93 -10.16 -0.79
C PHE A 827 3.34 -11.29 0.07
N GLU A 828 4.07 -12.38 0.25
CA GLU A 828 3.62 -13.58 0.98
C GLU A 828 3.90 -13.47 2.49
N THR A 829 4.98 -12.80 2.90
CA THR A 829 5.44 -12.80 4.29
C THR A 829 5.79 -11.40 4.81
N ILE A 830 6.72 -10.68 4.19
CA ILE A 830 7.28 -9.43 4.76
C ILE A 830 6.18 -8.37 4.95
N LEU A 831 5.42 -8.07 3.90
CA LEU A 831 4.37 -7.05 3.96
C LEU A 831 3.20 -7.46 4.88
N PRO A 832 2.69 -8.70 4.82
CA PRO A 832 1.78 -9.27 5.83
C PRO A 832 2.22 -9.03 7.29
N ASP A 833 3.42 -9.46 7.67
CA ASP A 833 3.90 -9.41 9.06
C ASP A 833 4.17 -7.97 9.50
N ALA A 834 4.70 -7.14 8.60
CA ALA A 834 4.90 -5.72 8.84
C ALA A 834 3.57 -4.98 9.01
N LEU A 835 2.52 -5.35 8.28
CA LEU A 835 1.18 -4.78 8.49
C LEU A 835 0.61 -5.20 9.85
N ASP A 836 0.75 -6.47 10.23
CA ASP A 836 0.22 -6.97 11.50
C ASP A 836 0.90 -6.31 12.71
N SER A 837 2.20 -6.00 12.60
CA SER A 837 2.93 -5.27 13.63
C SER A 837 2.71 -3.74 13.62
N GLN A 838 2.74 -3.10 12.45
CA GLN A 838 2.78 -1.63 12.33
C GLN A 838 1.39 -0.98 12.24
N ALA A 839 0.41 -1.66 11.62
CA ALA A 839 -0.91 -1.07 11.39
C ALA A 839 -1.63 -0.67 12.69
N PRO A 840 -1.62 -1.47 13.78
CA PRO A 840 -2.24 -1.07 15.04
C PRO A 840 -1.65 0.22 15.63
N VAL A 841 -0.34 0.44 15.48
CA VAL A 841 0.35 1.61 16.04
C VAL A 841 0.11 2.85 15.18
N ARG A 842 0.24 2.72 13.86
CA ARG A 842 0.14 3.86 12.93
C ARG A 842 -1.29 4.31 12.68
N LEU A 843 -2.24 3.38 12.59
CA LEU A 843 -3.64 3.71 12.35
C LEU A 843 -4.33 4.30 13.59
N ARG A 844 -3.84 4.03 14.81
CA ARG A 844 -4.35 4.66 16.05
C ARG A 844 -4.33 6.19 16.03
N ARG A 845 -3.39 6.77 15.26
CA ARG A 845 -3.23 8.22 15.12
C ARG A 845 -4.25 8.85 14.16
N LEU A 846 -4.98 8.04 13.39
CA LEU A 846 -6.06 8.48 12.51
C LEU A 846 -7.41 8.28 13.22
N ALA A 847 -8.23 9.34 13.24
CA ALA A 847 -9.60 9.31 13.75
C ALA A 847 -10.45 10.36 13.03
N GLY A 848 -11.77 10.24 13.08
CA GLY A 848 -12.68 11.22 12.48
C GLY A 848 -12.62 11.26 10.95
N GLU A 849 -12.66 12.46 10.38
CA GLU A 849 -12.78 12.67 8.93
C GLU A 849 -11.63 12.04 8.10
N PRO A 850 -10.34 12.14 8.47
CA PRO A 850 -9.26 11.47 7.75
C PRO A 850 -9.41 9.95 7.69
N ALA A 851 -9.82 9.33 8.81
CA ALA A 851 -10.04 7.88 8.87
C ALA A 851 -11.23 7.48 7.99
N ALA A 852 -12.35 8.20 8.08
CA ALA A 852 -13.54 7.96 7.26
C ALA A 852 -13.25 8.11 5.76
N ARG A 853 -12.44 9.10 5.37
CA ARG A 853 -12.03 9.35 3.99
C ARG A 853 -11.14 8.23 3.44
N LEU A 854 -10.16 7.78 4.22
CA LEU A 854 -9.31 6.67 3.82
C LEU A 854 -10.14 5.38 3.67
N ILE A 855 -11.02 5.07 4.62
CA ILE A 855 -11.97 3.95 4.53
C ILE A 855 -12.79 4.03 3.24
N GLN A 856 -13.41 5.19 2.97
CA GLN A 856 -14.22 5.38 1.76
C GLN A 856 -13.39 5.14 0.49
N ARG A 857 -12.13 5.58 0.48
CA ARG A 857 -11.23 5.51 -0.69
C ARG A 857 -10.63 4.13 -0.91
N LEU A 858 -10.44 3.35 0.14
CA LEU A 858 -10.11 1.93 0.06
C LEU A 858 -11.26 1.10 -0.51
N GLY A 859 -12.51 1.57 -0.42
CA GLY A 859 -13.65 1.02 -1.17
C GLY A 859 -14.19 -0.33 -0.68
N VAL A 860 -13.73 -0.81 0.47
CA VAL A 860 -14.11 -2.11 1.02
C VAL A 860 -15.39 -2.02 1.85
N LYS A 861 -16.29 -3.00 1.69
CA LYS A 861 -17.55 -3.09 2.43
C LYS A 861 -17.27 -3.55 3.86
N ILE A 862 -17.52 -2.68 4.83
CA ILE A 862 -17.35 -2.97 6.26
C ILE A 862 -18.71 -3.28 6.88
N GLN A 863 -18.75 -4.19 7.84
CA GLN A 863 -19.94 -4.53 8.61
C GLN A 863 -20.44 -3.28 9.40
N PRO A 864 -21.74 -2.94 9.32
CA PRO A 864 -22.29 -1.70 9.89
C PRO A 864 -22.26 -1.62 11.44
N ASP A 865 -22.04 -2.76 12.09
CA ASP A 865 -22.13 -3.03 13.53
C ASP A 865 -20.94 -2.53 14.36
N ILE A 866 -19.85 -2.09 13.72
CA ILE A 866 -18.68 -1.54 14.40
C ILE A 866 -18.88 -0.06 14.70
N LYS A 867 -18.79 0.34 15.97
CA LYS A 867 -19.09 1.71 16.42
C LYS A 867 -17.93 2.70 16.33
N LEU A 868 -16.67 2.24 16.32
CA LEU A 868 -15.48 3.09 16.31
C LEU A 868 -14.84 3.15 14.91
N ASP A 869 -14.61 4.36 14.40
CA ASP A 869 -13.99 4.61 13.09
C ASP A 869 -12.58 4.01 12.96
N ARG A 870 -11.88 3.82 14.08
CA ARG A 870 -10.55 3.18 14.13
C ARG A 870 -10.63 1.70 13.81
N ASP A 871 -11.58 0.98 14.39
CA ASP A 871 -11.76 -0.45 14.17
C ASP A 871 -12.26 -0.72 12.75
N ARG A 872 -13.09 0.20 12.22
CA ARG A 872 -13.48 0.21 10.80
C ARG A 872 -12.27 0.39 9.88
N LEU A 873 -11.33 1.27 10.22
CA LEU A 873 -10.13 1.50 9.41
C LEU A 873 -9.20 0.28 9.40
N VAL A 874 -9.01 -0.37 10.56
CA VAL A 874 -8.22 -1.62 10.65
C VAL A 874 -8.87 -2.71 9.80
N GLN A 875 -10.19 -2.88 9.86
CA GLN A 875 -10.90 -3.84 9.00
C GLN A 875 -10.83 -3.48 7.51
N ALA A 876 -10.93 -2.21 7.14
CA ALA A 876 -10.77 -1.76 5.76
C ALA A 876 -9.37 -2.11 5.23
N MET A 877 -8.33 -1.94 6.05
CA MET A 877 -6.95 -2.28 5.70
C MET A 877 -6.77 -3.78 5.53
N ALA A 878 -7.32 -4.60 6.44
CA ALA A 878 -7.31 -6.06 6.32
C ALA A 878 -8.07 -6.54 5.07
N ALA A 879 -9.24 -5.97 4.77
CA ALA A 879 -10.02 -6.31 3.58
C ALA A 879 -9.35 -5.82 2.28
N THR A 880 -8.59 -4.73 2.35
CA THR A 880 -7.76 -4.26 1.21
C THR A 880 -6.61 -5.23 0.97
N ARG A 881 -5.89 -5.61 2.02
CA ARG A 881 -4.80 -6.60 1.98
C ARG A 881 -5.27 -7.92 1.35
N SER A 882 -6.43 -8.44 1.78
CA SER A 882 -6.95 -9.72 1.29
C SER A 882 -7.36 -9.72 -0.19
N ARG A 883 -7.56 -8.55 -0.80
CA ARG A 883 -7.87 -8.41 -2.23
C ARG A 883 -6.65 -8.05 -3.08
N VAL A 884 -5.78 -7.20 -2.57
CA VAL A 884 -4.60 -6.72 -3.31
C VAL A 884 -3.52 -7.79 -3.41
N LEU A 885 -3.11 -8.41 -2.30
CA LEU A 885 -1.97 -9.34 -2.30
C LEU A 885 -2.15 -10.56 -3.23
N PRO A 886 -3.34 -11.20 -3.32
CA PRO A 886 -3.53 -12.31 -4.26
C PRO A 886 -3.29 -11.95 -5.72
N VAL A 887 -3.62 -10.71 -6.15
CA VAL A 887 -3.38 -10.26 -7.53
C VAL A 887 -1.88 -10.19 -7.82
N TYR A 888 -1.10 -9.62 -6.89
CA TYR A 888 0.35 -9.54 -7.01
C TYR A 888 1.03 -10.91 -6.93
N LEU A 889 0.58 -11.80 -6.03
CA LEU A 889 1.09 -13.17 -5.93
C LEU A 889 0.81 -13.98 -7.21
N LYS A 890 -0.41 -13.88 -7.76
CA LYS A 890 -0.78 -14.56 -9.01
C LYS A 890 0.02 -14.04 -10.20
N TRP A 891 0.22 -12.72 -10.29
CA TRP A 891 1.08 -12.11 -11.29
C TRP A 891 2.53 -12.58 -11.15
N ASN A 892 3.10 -12.51 -9.95
CA ASN A 892 4.48 -12.92 -9.68
C ASN A 892 4.70 -14.40 -10.03
N ALA A 893 3.74 -15.28 -9.68
CA ALA A 893 3.79 -16.70 -10.06
C ALA A 893 3.82 -16.90 -11.58
N ARG A 894 3.02 -16.13 -12.34
CA ARG A 894 3.02 -16.16 -13.82
C ARG A 894 4.36 -15.73 -14.40
N GLU A 895 4.96 -14.66 -13.87
CA GLU A 895 6.26 -14.16 -14.34
C GLU A 895 7.39 -15.14 -13.98
N ARG A 896 7.40 -15.71 -12.76
CA ARG A 896 8.34 -16.77 -12.37
C ARG A 896 8.23 -18.01 -13.25
N GLY A 897 7.02 -18.37 -13.69
CA GLY A 897 6.77 -19.49 -14.60
C GLY A 897 7.44 -19.36 -15.98
N LYS A 898 7.92 -18.17 -16.35
CA LYS A 898 8.69 -17.92 -17.59
C LYS A 898 10.17 -18.31 -17.47
N PHE A 899 10.63 -18.66 -16.28
CA PHE A 899 12.00 -19.08 -16.00
C PHE A 899 12.08 -20.59 -15.75
N PRO A 900 12.08 -21.43 -16.80
CA PRO A 900 12.32 -22.85 -16.63
C PRO A 900 13.70 -23.08 -16.00
N LYS A 901 13.80 -24.15 -15.21
CA LYS A 901 15.08 -24.72 -14.83
C LYS A 901 15.70 -25.39 -16.04
N VAL A 902 16.93 -24.99 -16.37
CA VAL A 902 17.75 -25.60 -17.40
C VAL A 902 18.81 -26.43 -16.69
N GLY A 903 18.70 -27.75 -16.82
CA GLY A 903 19.67 -28.68 -16.26
C GLY A 903 21.04 -28.50 -16.92
N GLN A 904 22.10 -28.48 -16.12
CA GLN A 904 23.46 -28.57 -16.64
C GLN A 904 23.78 -30.04 -16.87
N GLN A 905 24.04 -30.42 -18.12
CA GLN A 905 24.20 -31.83 -18.49
C GLN A 905 25.38 -32.53 -17.79
N HIS A 906 26.35 -31.80 -17.23
CA HIS A 906 27.59 -32.36 -16.66
C HIS A 906 27.90 -31.91 -15.23
N ALA A 907 26.94 -31.31 -14.52
CA ALA A 907 27.12 -30.90 -13.12
C ALA A 907 26.14 -31.65 -12.22
N GLU A 908 26.63 -32.68 -11.52
CA GLU A 908 25.86 -33.46 -10.54
C GLU A 908 26.43 -33.23 -9.14
N THR A 909 25.53 -33.12 -8.16
CA THR A 909 25.87 -33.10 -6.73
C THR A 909 25.63 -34.51 -6.18
N VAL A 910 26.68 -35.10 -5.62
CA VAL A 910 26.61 -36.40 -4.95
C VAL A 910 26.21 -36.20 -3.50
N LEU A 911 25.14 -36.87 -3.09
CA LEU A 911 24.52 -36.77 -1.76
C LEU A 911 24.38 -38.18 -1.16
N HIS A 912 24.24 -38.25 0.16
CA HIS A 912 24.06 -39.52 0.88
C HIS A 912 22.71 -39.54 1.57
N ALA A 913 21.94 -40.61 1.35
CA ALA A 913 20.67 -40.81 2.03
C ALA A 913 20.77 -41.89 3.11
N VAL A 914 20.11 -41.68 4.24
CA VAL A 914 20.15 -42.56 5.41
C VAL A 914 18.74 -42.68 5.99
N VAL A 915 18.32 -43.88 6.36
CA VAL A 915 17.06 -44.09 7.09
C VAL A 915 17.34 -43.95 8.58
N SER A 916 16.59 -43.09 9.27
CA SER A 916 16.82 -42.80 10.67
C SER A 916 15.54 -42.64 11.47
N LYS A 917 15.63 -43.06 12.74
CA LYS A 917 14.64 -42.83 13.78
C LYS A 917 15.26 -42.28 15.09
N THR A 918 16.39 -41.59 14.97
CA THR A 918 17.04 -40.90 16.08
C THR A 918 16.33 -39.58 16.40
N PRO A 919 16.38 -39.05 17.64
CA PRO A 919 15.71 -37.79 17.99
C PRO A 919 16.10 -36.62 17.07
N ALA A 920 17.36 -36.53 16.65
CA ALA A 920 17.81 -35.48 15.74
C ALA A 920 17.09 -35.50 14.38
N ALA A 921 16.79 -36.69 13.85
CA ALA A 921 16.11 -36.87 12.57
C ALA A 921 14.69 -36.30 12.54
N PHE A 922 14.06 -36.09 13.71
CA PHE A 922 12.76 -35.44 13.83
C PHE A 922 12.75 -34.03 13.21
N PHE A 923 13.83 -33.28 13.42
CA PHE A 923 13.95 -31.87 13.00
C PHE A 923 14.11 -31.68 11.49
N ALA A 924 14.36 -32.75 10.73
CA ALA A 924 14.35 -32.69 9.28
C ALA A 924 13.02 -32.14 8.73
N LYS A 925 11.90 -32.43 9.40
CA LYS A 925 10.58 -31.90 9.02
C LYS A 925 10.50 -30.39 9.11
N GLU A 926 11.14 -29.79 10.11
CA GLU A 926 11.22 -28.33 10.27
C GLU A 926 12.13 -27.73 9.21
N ALA A 927 13.29 -28.34 8.97
CA ALA A 927 14.27 -27.92 7.97
C ALA A 927 13.69 -27.84 6.54
N VAL A 928 12.78 -28.76 6.19
CA VAL A 928 12.10 -28.78 4.90
C VAL A 928 10.72 -28.09 4.92
N GLY A 929 10.33 -27.47 6.03
CA GLY A 929 9.12 -26.66 6.14
C GLY A 929 7.80 -27.43 6.08
N LEU A 930 7.75 -28.65 6.63
CA LEU A 930 6.52 -29.45 6.67
C LEU A 930 5.50 -28.90 7.69
N CYS A 931 4.21 -29.06 7.38
CA CYS A 931 3.12 -28.71 8.30
C CYS A 931 3.10 -29.61 9.55
N THR A 932 3.58 -30.85 9.42
CA THR A 932 3.70 -31.84 10.50
C THR A 932 5.03 -31.74 11.28
N ARG A 933 5.74 -30.62 11.17
CA ARG A 933 7.07 -30.42 11.79
C ARG A 933 7.10 -30.71 13.28
N HIS A 934 6.05 -30.36 14.03
CA HIS A 934 5.96 -30.60 15.47
C HIS A 934 5.11 -31.83 15.85
N ASP A 935 4.69 -32.67 14.89
CA ASP A 935 3.88 -33.86 15.19
C ASP A 935 4.76 -34.99 15.76
N VAL A 936 4.78 -35.07 17.10
CA VAL A 936 5.48 -36.09 17.88
C VAL A 936 4.72 -37.43 17.88
N HIS A 937 3.40 -37.43 17.68
CA HIS A 937 2.63 -38.67 17.63
C HIS A 937 2.97 -39.49 16.39
N MET A 938 3.04 -38.84 15.22
CA MET A 938 3.47 -39.49 13.98
C MET A 938 4.91 -40.04 14.10
N TRP A 939 5.80 -39.33 14.80
CA TRP A 939 7.17 -39.77 15.02
C TRP A 939 7.28 -41.09 15.79
N LYS A 940 6.36 -41.32 16.74
CA LYS A 940 6.33 -42.50 17.62
C LYS A 940 5.76 -43.76 16.95
N GLU A 941 5.23 -43.69 15.73
CA GLU A 941 4.64 -44.86 15.08
C GLU A 941 5.69 -45.87 14.61
N ALA A 942 5.52 -47.15 14.97
CA ALA A 942 6.47 -48.20 14.60
C ALA A 942 6.68 -48.33 13.07
N ARG A 943 5.62 -48.17 12.28
CA ARG A 943 5.67 -48.25 10.81
C ARG A 943 6.41 -47.09 10.14
N HIS A 944 6.66 -45.98 10.84
CA HIS A 944 7.17 -44.72 10.27
C HIS A 944 8.67 -44.50 10.53
N ALA A 945 9.37 -43.99 9.52
CA ALA A 945 10.78 -43.57 9.60
C ALA A 945 11.06 -42.38 8.66
N HIS A 946 12.21 -41.72 8.85
CA HIS A 946 12.67 -40.67 7.94
C HIS A 946 13.82 -41.17 7.07
N LEU A 947 13.73 -40.94 5.76
CA LEU A 947 14.86 -41.00 4.83
C LEU A 947 15.46 -39.60 4.74
N LEU A 948 16.61 -39.40 5.39
CA LEU A 948 17.34 -38.13 5.42
C LEU A 948 18.35 -38.10 4.29
N VAL A 949 18.53 -36.96 3.64
CA VAL A 949 19.55 -36.76 2.60
C VAL A 949 20.52 -35.69 3.06
N PHE A 950 21.80 -36.03 3.15
CA PHE A 950 22.88 -35.15 3.57
C PHE A 950 23.82 -34.82 2.41
N ASP A 951 24.31 -33.59 2.38
CA ASP A 951 25.43 -33.19 1.53
C ASP A 951 26.74 -33.45 2.29
N PRO A 952 27.59 -34.40 1.85
CA PRO A 952 28.83 -34.72 2.54
C PRO A 952 29.86 -33.58 2.47
N THR A 953 29.80 -32.73 1.45
CA THR A 953 30.68 -31.57 1.27
C THR A 953 30.29 -30.45 2.22
N GLN A 954 28.99 -30.17 2.32
CA GLN A 954 28.46 -29.08 3.16
C GLN A 954 28.16 -29.53 4.61
N ARG A 955 28.20 -30.84 4.89
CA ARG A 955 27.93 -31.47 6.21
C ARG A 955 26.58 -31.06 6.82
N CYS A 956 25.54 -31.04 6.00
CA CYS A 956 24.22 -30.61 6.43
C CYS A 956 23.12 -31.24 5.59
N LEU A 957 21.89 -31.14 6.07
CA LEU A 957 20.72 -31.70 5.43
C LEU A 957 20.47 -31.01 4.07
N ALA A 958 20.26 -31.86 3.07
CA ALA A 958 19.90 -31.50 1.70
C ALA A 958 18.43 -31.75 1.39
N GLY A 959 17.81 -32.73 2.04
CA GLY A 959 16.39 -33.02 1.92
C GLY A 959 15.95 -34.19 2.79
N MET A 960 14.68 -34.54 2.72
CA MET A 960 14.14 -35.71 3.40
C MET A 960 12.91 -36.29 2.69
N ALA A 961 12.59 -37.55 2.98
CA ALA A 961 11.33 -38.20 2.66
C ALA A 961 10.85 -39.04 3.86
N MET A 962 9.57 -39.34 3.94
CA MET A 962 8.99 -40.19 4.98
C MET A 962 8.74 -41.59 4.41
N LEU A 963 9.11 -42.61 5.17
CA LEU A 963 8.97 -44.01 4.82
C LEU A 963 7.97 -44.67 5.77
N TYR A 964 7.05 -45.44 5.19
CA TYR A 964 6.12 -46.29 5.93
C TYR A 964 6.32 -47.74 5.48
N VAL A 965 6.49 -48.66 6.41
CA VAL A 965 6.58 -50.10 6.13
C VAL A 965 5.39 -50.78 6.79
N GLU A 966 4.41 -51.18 5.99
CA GLU A 966 3.20 -51.86 6.48
C GLU A 966 2.62 -52.82 5.43
N VAL A 967 1.82 -53.79 5.88
CA VAL A 967 1.13 -54.72 4.99
C VAL A 967 -0.07 -54.00 4.36
N ILE A 968 -0.13 -53.99 3.03
CA ILE A 968 -1.24 -53.41 2.27
C ILE A 968 -1.92 -54.55 1.50
N PRO A 969 -3.05 -55.09 2.01
CA PRO A 969 -3.68 -56.28 1.46
C PRO A 969 -4.05 -56.20 -0.03
N ALA A 970 -4.32 -54.99 -0.53
CA ALA A 970 -4.61 -54.75 -1.95
C ALA A 970 -3.38 -54.90 -2.87
N ILE A 971 -2.17 -54.88 -2.31
CA ILE A 971 -0.90 -55.07 -3.02
C ILE A 971 -0.39 -56.49 -2.77
N ASP A 972 -0.26 -56.87 -1.50
CA ASP A 972 0.14 -58.19 -1.02
C ASP A 972 -0.49 -58.48 0.34
N SER A 973 -0.97 -59.71 0.56
CA SER A 973 -1.69 -60.10 1.77
C SER A 973 -0.79 -60.38 2.98
N ILE A 974 0.52 -60.58 2.77
CA ILE A 974 1.45 -61.05 3.81
C ILE A 974 2.68 -60.14 3.87
N GLN A 975 3.31 -59.88 2.72
CA GLN A 975 4.56 -59.15 2.68
C GLN A 975 4.32 -57.62 2.80
N PRO A 976 5.12 -56.92 3.63
CA PRO A 976 4.99 -55.48 3.77
C PRO A 976 5.39 -54.73 2.49
N THR A 977 4.78 -53.57 2.30
CA THR A 977 5.07 -52.61 1.23
C THR A 977 5.76 -51.39 1.82
N LEU A 978 6.78 -50.87 1.12
CA LEU A 978 7.40 -49.58 1.45
C LEU A 978 6.61 -48.46 0.76
N VAL A 979 5.95 -47.61 1.55
CA VAL A 979 5.29 -46.41 1.07
C VAL A 979 6.19 -45.20 1.34
N ILE A 980 6.66 -44.54 0.28
CA ILE A 980 7.44 -43.29 0.37
C ILE A 980 6.55 -42.07 0.14
N ARG A 981 6.71 -41.03 0.95
CA ARG A 981 5.97 -39.76 0.82
C ARG A 981 6.81 -38.55 1.21
N ALA A 982 6.26 -37.35 0.98
CA ALA A 982 6.85 -36.07 1.40
C ALA A 982 8.31 -35.89 0.94
N LEU A 983 8.57 -36.12 -0.35
CA LEU A 983 9.88 -35.94 -0.97
C LEU A 983 10.20 -34.45 -1.02
N ASN A 984 11.01 -33.97 -0.08
CA ASN A 984 11.23 -32.55 0.11
C ASN A 984 12.72 -32.22 0.21
N PRO A 985 13.29 -31.55 -0.81
CA PRO A 985 14.60 -30.92 -0.67
C PRO A 985 14.52 -29.67 0.22
N VAL A 986 15.59 -29.37 0.95
CA VAL A 986 15.78 -28.07 1.62
C VAL A 986 15.83 -26.97 0.55
N ALA A 987 15.29 -25.79 0.86
CA ALA A 987 15.02 -24.71 -0.11
C ALA A 987 16.18 -24.37 -1.05
N ARG A 988 17.43 -24.33 -0.56
CA ARG A 988 18.62 -24.06 -1.40
C ARG A 988 18.87 -25.15 -2.46
N TYR A 989 18.68 -26.43 -2.11
CA TYR A 989 18.84 -27.52 -3.07
C TYR A 989 17.66 -27.60 -4.00
N ALA A 990 16.45 -27.32 -3.50
CA ALA A 990 15.26 -27.15 -4.31
C ALA A 990 15.47 -26.06 -5.37
N ALA A 991 16.16 -24.97 -5.06
CA ALA A 991 16.43 -23.90 -6.03
C ALA A 991 17.50 -24.27 -7.06
N GLY A 992 18.60 -24.90 -6.62
CA GLY A 992 19.78 -25.17 -7.44
C GLY A 992 19.81 -26.49 -8.22
N HIS A 993 18.81 -27.36 -8.04
CA HIS A 993 18.79 -28.68 -8.67
C HIS A 993 17.50 -28.94 -9.45
N ASP A 994 17.61 -29.84 -10.43
CA ASP A 994 16.51 -30.30 -11.27
C ASP A 994 15.56 -31.22 -10.50
N SER A 995 14.26 -30.94 -10.56
CA SER A 995 13.23 -31.69 -9.84
C SER A 995 13.16 -33.16 -10.26
N THR A 996 13.39 -33.46 -11.54
CA THR A 996 13.32 -34.82 -12.09
C THR A 996 14.36 -35.71 -11.45
N SER A 997 15.61 -35.22 -11.39
CA SER A 997 16.73 -35.95 -10.78
C SER A 997 16.53 -36.19 -9.28
N ILE A 998 15.91 -35.23 -8.56
CA ILE A 998 15.59 -35.39 -7.14
C ILE A 998 14.55 -36.50 -6.94
N VAL A 999 13.46 -36.47 -7.70
CA VAL A 999 12.37 -37.48 -7.62
C VAL A 999 12.91 -38.88 -7.96
N GLU A 1000 13.69 -38.98 -9.04
CA GLU A 1000 14.30 -40.25 -9.46
C GLU A 1000 15.23 -40.81 -8.39
N ALA A 1001 16.07 -39.97 -7.77
CA ALA A 1001 16.95 -40.41 -6.71
C ALA A 1001 16.19 -40.96 -5.50
N PHE A 1002 15.14 -40.25 -5.03
CA PHE A 1002 14.32 -40.73 -3.91
C PHE A 1002 13.61 -42.06 -4.22
N PHE A 1003 12.99 -42.19 -5.38
CA PHE A 1003 12.31 -43.42 -5.78
C PHE A 1003 13.30 -44.57 -5.99
N ALA A 1004 14.44 -44.33 -6.63
CA ALA A 1004 15.49 -45.34 -6.78
C ALA A 1004 15.99 -45.83 -5.42
N THR A 1005 16.26 -44.94 -4.46
CA THR A 1005 16.66 -45.34 -3.11
C THR A 1005 15.59 -46.16 -2.40
N ALA A 1006 14.30 -45.79 -2.52
CA ALA A 1006 13.21 -46.59 -1.97
C ALA A 1006 13.14 -47.99 -2.60
N MET A 1007 13.33 -48.10 -3.93
CA MET A 1007 13.40 -49.39 -4.63
C MET A 1007 14.58 -50.25 -4.17
N THR A 1008 15.75 -49.65 -3.97
CA THR A 1008 16.92 -50.36 -3.42
C THR A 1008 16.64 -50.89 -2.02
N ILE A 1009 16.13 -50.04 -1.11
CA ILE A 1009 15.77 -50.45 0.26
C ILE A 1009 14.76 -51.60 0.22
N ALA A 1010 13.74 -51.51 -0.63
CA ALA A 1010 12.72 -52.55 -0.75
C ALA A 1010 13.26 -53.87 -1.31
N ALA A 1011 14.15 -53.81 -2.30
CA ALA A 1011 14.79 -54.99 -2.88
C ALA A 1011 15.72 -55.69 -1.88
N GLU A 1012 16.55 -54.94 -1.15
CA GLU A 1012 17.46 -55.47 -0.12
C GLU A 1012 16.70 -56.16 1.04
N ASN A 1013 15.46 -55.75 1.28
CA ASN A 1013 14.63 -56.22 2.38
C ASN A 1013 13.51 -57.19 1.96
N ASN A 1014 13.51 -57.66 0.70
CA ASN A 1014 12.48 -58.56 0.16
C ASN A 1014 11.04 -58.06 0.40
N LEU A 1015 10.81 -56.77 0.23
CA LEU A 1015 9.48 -56.17 0.39
C LEU A 1015 8.61 -56.43 -0.85
N ALA A 1016 7.29 -56.45 -0.67
CA ALA A 1016 6.35 -56.79 -1.74
C ALA A 1016 6.35 -55.76 -2.88
N ALA A 1017 6.52 -54.48 -2.53
CA ALA A 1017 6.41 -53.37 -3.46
C ALA A 1017 6.99 -52.06 -2.88
N VAL A 1018 7.20 -51.09 -3.77
CA VAL A 1018 7.33 -49.67 -3.42
C VAL A 1018 6.14 -48.91 -3.96
N ALA A 1019 5.52 -48.10 -3.12
CA ALA A 1019 4.38 -47.26 -3.49
C ALA A 1019 4.52 -45.83 -2.95
N PHE A 1020 3.68 -44.92 -3.44
CA PHE A 1020 3.51 -43.57 -2.89
C PHE A 1020 2.02 -43.20 -2.83
N PRO A 1021 1.60 -42.32 -1.90
CA PRO A 1021 0.19 -41.99 -1.72
C PRO A 1021 -0.37 -41.07 -2.81
N GLY A 1022 -1.68 -41.14 -3.06
CA GLY A 1022 -2.38 -40.10 -3.81
C GLY A 1022 -2.33 -38.73 -3.13
N ASP A 1023 -2.61 -37.65 -3.87
CA ASP A 1023 -2.38 -36.30 -3.35
C ASP A 1023 -3.36 -35.87 -2.24
N GLY A 1024 -4.62 -36.33 -2.32
CA GLY A 1024 -5.68 -36.08 -1.33
C GLY A 1024 -5.92 -34.60 -0.94
N GLY A 1025 -5.38 -33.63 -1.67
CA GLY A 1025 -5.38 -32.20 -1.35
C GLY A 1025 -4.45 -31.77 -0.20
N MET A 1026 -3.60 -32.66 0.33
CA MET A 1026 -2.85 -32.46 1.58
C MET A 1026 -1.32 -32.39 1.40
N HIS A 1027 -0.84 -32.14 0.17
CA HIS A 1027 0.60 -32.10 -0.18
C HIS A 1027 1.40 -33.32 0.32
N LEU A 1028 0.78 -34.51 0.32
CA LEU A 1028 1.42 -35.75 0.81
C LEU A 1028 2.62 -36.17 -0.04
N LEU A 1029 2.66 -35.75 -1.31
CA LEU A 1029 3.78 -36.01 -2.23
C LEU A 1029 5.00 -35.14 -1.91
N SER A 1030 4.80 -33.82 -1.81
CA SER A 1030 5.82 -32.82 -1.53
C SER A 1030 5.14 -31.48 -1.22
N ASN A 1031 5.73 -30.64 -0.35
CA ASN A 1031 5.34 -29.23 -0.19
C ASN A 1031 6.07 -28.32 -1.22
N VAL A 1032 7.02 -28.87 -1.98
CA VAL A 1032 7.71 -28.19 -3.07
C VAL A 1032 6.97 -28.45 -4.38
N SER A 1033 6.24 -27.45 -4.86
CA SER A 1033 5.37 -27.56 -6.04
C SER A 1033 6.03 -28.16 -7.28
N GLU A 1034 7.32 -27.92 -7.52
CA GLU A 1034 8.06 -28.49 -8.66
C GLU A 1034 8.24 -30.00 -8.56
N ILE A 1035 8.53 -30.50 -7.35
CA ILE A 1035 8.67 -31.93 -7.07
C ILE A 1035 7.30 -32.60 -7.17
N GLU A 1036 6.28 -32.01 -6.56
CA GLU A 1036 4.91 -32.52 -6.62
C GLU A 1036 4.39 -32.60 -8.07
N ASN A 1037 4.61 -31.56 -8.86
CA ASN A 1037 4.18 -31.51 -10.26
C ASN A 1037 4.91 -32.54 -11.13
N ASP A 1038 6.20 -32.78 -10.89
CA ASP A 1038 6.95 -33.81 -11.59
C ASP A 1038 6.40 -35.21 -11.29
N ILE A 1039 6.16 -35.54 -10.01
CA ILE A 1039 5.55 -36.81 -9.60
C ILE A 1039 4.17 -36.99 -10.26
N ARG A 1040 3.32 -35.97 -10.18
CA ARG A 1040 1.98 -35.98 -10.78
C ARG A 1040 2.04 -36.21 -12.28
N LYS A 1041 2.97 -35.54 -12.98
CA LYS A 1041 3.10 -35.63 -14.44
C LYS A 1041 3.59 -37.00 -14.88
N ARG A 1042 4.64 -37.54 -14.24
CA ARG A 1042 5.34 -38.73 -14.70
C ARG A 1042 4.78 -40.05 -14.17
N TYR A 1043 4.19 -40.04 -12.98
CA TYR A 1043 3.76 -41.27 -12.31
C TYR A 1043 2.25 -41.33 -12.06
N VAL A 1044 1.58 -40.21 -11.77
CA VAL A 1044 0.12 -40.22 -11.50
C VAL A 1044 -0.70 -40.18 -12.79
N LYS A 1045 -0.43 -39.22 -13.70
CA LYS A 1045 -1.20 -39.06 -14.95
C LYS A 1045 -1.00 -40.20 -15.94
N SER A 1046 0.17 -40.83 -15.91
CA SER A 1046 0.53 -41.98 -16.75
C SER A 1046 0.12 -43.31 -16.13
N ALA A 1047 -0.43 -43.32 -14.91
CA ALA A 1047 -0.70 -44.53 -14.17
C ALA A 1047 -1.75 -45.40 -14.84
N GLN A 1048 -1.53 -46.71 -14.81
CA GLN A 1048 -2.54 -47.68 -15.20
C GLN A 1048 -3.53 -47.85 -14.04
N SER A 1049 -4.81 -47.64 -14.31
CA SER A 1049 -5.87 -47.90 -13.33
C SER A 1049 -6.25 -49.37 -13.38
N ARG A 1050 -6.13 -50.07 -12.25
CA ARG A 1050 -6.57 -51.46 -12.13
C ARG A 1050 -7.93 -51.49 -11.42
N PHE A 1051 -8.91 -52.09 -12.09
CA PHE A 1051 -10.24 -52.34 -11.54
C PHE A 1051 -10.37 -53.84 -11.29
N GLY A 1052 -10.01 -54.31 -10.08
CA GLY A 1052 -10.11 -55.73 -9.74
C GLY A 1052 -9.93 -55.98 -8.24
N LEU A 1053 -10.70 -56.92 -7.70
CA LEU A 1053 -10.63 -57.40 -6.32
C LEU A 1053 -9.60 -58.52 -6.22
N GLY A 1054 -8.32 -58.17 -6.03
CA GLY A 1054 -7.25 -59.14 -5.79
C GLY A 1054 -5.85 -58.50 -5.81
N PRO A 1055 -4.84 -59.15 -5.18
CA PRO A 1055 -3.46 -58.64 -5.16
C PRO A 1055 -2.89 -58.41 -6.56
N LEU A 1056 -1.86 -57.57 -6.66
CA LEU A 1056 -1.16 -57.35 -7.93
C LEU A 1056 -0.45 -58.65 -8.37
N PRO A 1057 -0.65 -59.15 -9.61
CA PRO A 1057 0.06 -60.32 -10.11
C PRO A 1057 1.58 -60.10 -10.05
N VAL A 1058 2.32 -61.12 -9.63
CA VAL A 1058 3.79 -61.07 -9.41
C VAL A 1058 4.57 -61.23 -10.73
N GLU A 1059 3.87 -61.33 -11.87
CA GLU A 1059 4.43 -61.74 -13.18
C GLU A 1059 5.53 -60.82 -13.75
N GLN A 1060 5.81 -59.66 -13.13
CA GLN A 1060 6.93 -58.78 -13.48
C GLN A 1060 7.60 -58.23 -12.21
N GLY A 1061 8.61 -58.93 -11.69
CA GLY A 1061 9.49 -58.37 -10.65
C GLY A 1061 10.36 -57.25 -11.22
N GLY A 1062 10.52 -56.16 -10.47
CA GLY A 1062 11.35 -55.01 -10.86
C GLY A 1062 10.59 -53.67 -10.96
N VAL A 1063 11.25 -52.70 -11.60
CA VAL A 1063 10.69 -51.35 -11.84
C VAL A 1063 9.59 -51.45 -12.88
N LEU A 1064 8.44 -50.85 -12.59
CA LEU A 1064 7.31 -50.86 -13.52
C LEU A 1064 7.46 -49.77 -14.58
N ASP A 1065 7.20 -50.10 -15.84
CA ASP A 1065 7.20 -49.14 -16.97
C ASP A 1065 6.22 -47.96 -16.74
N ARG A 1066 5.11 -48.23 -16.05
CA ARG A 1066 4.14 -47.24 -15.61
C ARG A 1066 3.67 -47.58 -14.20
N ALA A 1067 3.46 -46.57 -13.37
CA ALA A 1067 2.91 -46.78 -12.05
C ALA A 1067 1.51 -47.42 -12.14
N VAL A 1068 1.16 -48.26 -11.17
CA VAL A 1068 -0.15 -48.90 -11.09
C VAL A 1068 -0.92 -48.30 -9.93
N ARG A 1069 -2.10 -47.74 -10.22
CA ARG A 1069 -3.00 -47.22 -9.19
C ARG A 1069 -3.76 -48.38 -8.53
N VAL A 1070 -3.64 -48.47 -7.21
CA VAL A 1070 -4.30 -49.46 -6.36
C VAL A 1070 -5.22 -48.74 -5.39
N GLU A 1071 -6.46 -49.22 -5.25
CA GLU A 1071 -7.40 -48.72 -4.25
C GLU A 1071 -7.08 -49.35 -2.90
N ALA A 1072 -6.60 -48.53 -1.97
CA ALA A 1072 -6.22 -48.94 -0.62
C ALA A 1072 -6.30 -47.74 0.31
N THR A 1073 -6.81 -47.95 1.53
CA THR A 1073 -6.80 -46.94 2.57
C THR A 1073 -5.39 -46.84 3.15
N PHE A 1074 -4.79 -45.66 3.08
CA PHE A 1074 -3.49 -45.37 3.68
C PHE A 1074 -3.57 -44.11 4.54
N HIS A 1075 -3.00 -44.17 5.74
CA HIS A 1075 -2.92 -43.03 6.66
C HIS A 1075 -1.55 -42.38 6.54
N GLY A 1076 -1.49 -41.20 5.90
CA GLY A 1076 -0.25 -40.45 5.70
C GLY A 1076 0.28 -39.73 6.94
N TYR A 1077 -0.51 -39.60 8.01
CA TYR A 1077 -0.04 -39.12 9.32
C TYR A 1077 -0.14 -40.26 10.34
N ALA A 1078 -0.44 -39.95 11.60
CA ALA A 1078 -0.74 -40.99 12.58
C ALA A 1078 -2.03 -41.76 12.23
N VAL A 1079 -2.09 -43.06 12.54
CA VAL A 1079 -3.28 -43.90 12.39
C VAL A 1079 -4.43 -43.29 13.20
N GLY A 1080 -5.58 -43.10 12.54
CA GLY A 1080 -6.73 -42.39 13.12
C GLY A 1080 -6.63 -40.85 13.11
N GLY A 1081 -5.51 -40.29 12.66
CA GLY A 1081 -5.34 -38.86 12.38
C GLY A 1081 -5.87 -38.44 10.99
N GLY A 1082 -5.62 -37.18 10.62
CA GLY A 1082 -5.85 -36.69 9.24
C GLY A 1082 -4.92 -37.36 8.21
N GLY A 1083 -4.99 -36.96 6.94
CA GLY A 1083 -4.04 -37.49 5.94
C GLY A 1083 -4.44 -38.84 5.30
N THR A 1084 -5.69 -39.28 5.44
CA THR A 1084 -6.17 -40.52 4.83
C THR A 1084 -6.35 -40.37 3.32
N VAL A 1085 -5.83 -41.33 2.55
CA VAL A 1085 -6.05 -41.44 1.10
C VAL A 1085 -6.64 -42.79 0.75
N SER A 1086 -7.41 -42.84 -0.33
CA SER A 1086 -8.07 -44.07 -0.83
C SER A 1086 -7.30 -44.76 -1.95
N SER A 1087 -6.13 -44.24 -2.34
CA SER A 1087 -5.34 -44.83 -3.42
C SER A 1087 -3.85 -44.67 -3.22
N LEU A 1088 -3.12 -45.72 -3.59
CA LEU A 1088 -1.66 -45.77 -3.67
C LEU A 1088 -1.23 -45.99 -5.13
N TYR A 1089 -0.03 -45.55 -5.46
CA TYR A 1089 0.60 -45.73 -6.77
C TYR A 1089 1.85 -46.59 -6.61
N VAL A 1090 1.81 -47.80 -7.14
CA VAL A 1090 2.91 -48.77 -7.08
C VAL A 1090 3.87 -48.50 -8.24
N ILE A 1091 5.17 -48.39 -7.94
CA ILE A 1091 6.23 -48.08 -8.92
C ILE A 1091 7.26 -49.21 -9.09
N TRP A 1092 7.28 -50.17 -8.17
CA TRP A 1092 8.18 -51.32 -8.18
C TRP A 1092 7.54 -52.51 -7.47
N ARG A 1093 7.84 -53.73 -7.93
CA ARG A 1093 7.37 -55.01 -7.34
C ARG A 1093 8.54 -55.92 -7.02
N GLY A 1094 8.45 -56.62 -5.88
CA GLY A 1094 9.36 -57.70 -5.53
C GLY A 1094 9.21 -58.89 -6.48
N ALA A 1095 10.30 -59.59 -6.75
CA ALA A 1095 10.26 -60.86 -7.48
C ALA A 1095 9.67 -61.97 -6.58
N GLU A 1096 9.03 -62.95 -7.20
CA GLU A 1096 8.44 -64.09 -6.49
C GLU A 1096 9.52 -64.80 -5.65
N ALA A 1097 9.23 -65.01 -4.36
CA ALA A 1097 10.13 -65.71 -3.47
C ALA A 1097 10.26 -67.17 -3.92
N GLY A 1098 11.29 -67.48 -4.71
CA GLY A 1098 11.67 -68.84 -5.03
C GLY A 1098 12.01 -69.59 -3.73
N SER A 1099 11.06 -70.38 -3.21
CA SER A 1099 11.25 -71.49 -2.28
C SER A 1099 12.44 -71.37 -1.29
N ALA A 1100 12.54 -70.27 -0.55
CA ALA A 1100 13.35 -70.23 0.65
C ALA A 1100 12.43 -70.50 1.84
N GLN A 1101 12.64 -71.64 2.50
CA GLN A 1101 11.88 -72.08 3.66
C GLN A 1101 11.74 -70.96 4.71
N PRO A 1102 10.57 -70.84 5.38
CA PRO A 1102 10.39 -69.90 6.47
C PRO A 1102 11.34 -70.27 7.61
N ARG A 1103 12.34 -69.43 7.89
CA ARG A 1103 13.12 -69.46 9.13
C ARG A 1103 12.50 -68.53 10.17
N PHE A 1104 11.26 -68.80 10.60
CA PHE A 1104 10.73 -68.25 11.85
C PHE A 1104 9.67 -69.22 12.40
N GLN A 1105 10.12 -70.14 13.26
CA GLN A 1105 9.31 -70.68 14.34
C GLN A 1105 9.73 -69.92 15.59
N ILE A 1106 8.77 -69.27 16.23
CA ILE A 1106 8.90 -68.56 17.51
C ILE A 1106 8.58 -69.58 18.61
N ASP A 1107 9.49 -69.68 19.58
CA ASP A 1107 9.15 -69.74 21.01
C ASP A 1107 9.52 -68.38 21.62
#